data_AF-A0A2D4VIE0-F1
#
_entry.id   AF-A0A2D4VIE0-F1
#
_cell.length_a   1.000
_cell.length_b   1.000
_cell.length_c   1.000
_cell.angle_alpha   90.00
_cell.angle_beta   90.00
_cell.angle_gamma   90.00
#
_symmetry.space_group_name_H-M   'P 1'
#
loop_
_entity.id
_entity.type
_entity.pdbx_description
1 polymer ?
#
loop_
_entity_poly.entity_id
_entity_poly.type
_entity_poly.pdbx_seq_one_letter_code
_entity_poly.pdbx_strand_id
1 'polypeptide(L)'
;MAKKAVAKASKKAPAKKPVAKKKAAAKTATAKKTTAKKAPAKKAPAKKTPAKKTVASKAAPKKAAATRKPAAKKPAAKKPAAKKTTAKPAAKKATATRKPVARKAAPKKAATTKKASTAKKATAAKKPVARKAPAKKTAAKKPAARKAAPKKAAPKKVAPKKATTTRKTATAKPAARKTAAAKKPAAKKPVAKKAAPKKTAATRKATPAKKTTTARKAAPAKKAATARKPAAKTAPARKAAPARKTAAKPAAKPTARKAPAKKAAPKSTAKSGGSFGAKKTLKVGRRTYTYYSLPDAAKAGLDGIERLPLSLKVLLENLLRHEDGRTVTADDIRAVKEWMVNRTSTREIAYRPARVLMQDFTGVPAVVDLAAMRDAVKTLGASTSKINPQVPVDLVIDHSVMVDKFGTALAFEQNTEIEYQRNRERYEFLRWGSKAFDNFRVVPPGTGICHQVNLEYLAQTVWTKKEGRTEVAYPDTCVGTDSHTTMVNGLSVLGWGVGGIEAEAAMLGQPVSMLIPEVIGFKLTGELAEGITATDMVLTVTEMLRKKGVVGKFVEFYGDGLQHLSLADRATISNMAPEYGATCGFFPVDNETLKYLKATGRSEERIALVEAYLKAQGMFHEPDMEEPLFTDTLELDLAGVEPSLAGPKRPQDRVGLSKVKDNFENALTGEFGKASEADKRVPVEGEDYDIGHGDVMIAAITSCTNTSNPNVLVAAGLVARNAHKLGLKVKPWVKTSLAPGSQVVTDYLTKSGLQKDLDAMGFNLVGYGCTTCIGNSGPLQTEISQAINKNDMVVSSVLSGNRNFEGRVSQDVKTNYLASPPLVVAYALAGSTRKNLTTEPIGTGSNGQPVYLKDIWPSSKEIAEIVHACVTPEMFRERYANVFDGDDKWQSIKVTGGNTYSWDDNSTYVQNPPYFENMTKKPGKLE
;
A
#
# COMPACT_ATOMS: atom_id res chain seq x y z
N MET A 1 21.84 56.90 -16.10
CA MET A 1 21.39 58.28 -15.86
C MET A 1 20.40 58.26 -14.70
N ALA A 2 20.20 59.27 -13.84
CA ALA A 2 21.08 60.31 -13.30
C ALA A 2 20.34 61.12 -12.20
N LYS A 3 20.97 61.38 -11.03
CA LYS A 3 20.69 62.49 -10.07
C LYS A 3 19.32 62.47 -9.33
N LYS A 4 19.10 62.99 -8.11
CA LYS A 4 19.88 63.63 -6.99
C LYS A 4 19.17 63.21 -5.66
N ALA A 5 19.80 62.94 -4.51
CA ALA A 5 20.60 63.78 -3.56
C ALA A 5 19.73 64.79 -2.74
N VAL A 6 19.99 65.20 -1.49
CA VAL A 6 21.21 65.36 -0.62
C VAL A 6 20.76 65.30 0.89
N ALA A 7 21.46 64.84 1.95
CA ALA A 7 22.66 64.00 2.17
C ALA A 7 22.45 63.02 3.38
N LYS A 8 22.85 63.19 4.67
CA LYS A 8 23.75 64.11 5.43
C LYS A 8 24.16 63.49 6.81
N ALA A 9 25.46 63.34 7.10
CA ALA A 9 26.11 63.08 8.42
C ALA A 9 25.76 61.79 9.25
N SER A 10 26.68 61.10 9.96
CA SER A 10 28.16 61.20 10.05
C SER A 10 28.84 59.98 10.74
N LYS A 11 30.01 59.52 10.21
CA LYS A 11 31.23 58.89 10.83
C LYS A 11 31.07 57.84 11.98
N LYS A 12 31.88 56.78 12.12
CA LYS A 12 33.31 56.51 11.74
C LYS A 12 33.61 54.97 11.76
N ALA A 13 34.70 54.50 11.14
CA ALA A 13 35.20 53.11 11.21
C ALA A 13 36.74 53.03 11.01
N PRO A 14 37.42 51.94 11.45
CA PRO A 14 38.25 51.05 10.58
C PRO A 14 38.06 49.53 10.94
N ALA A 15 38.38 48.47 10.17
CA ALA A 15 39.45 48.11 9.20
C ALA A 15 40.80 47.67 9.86
N LYS A 16 41.60 46.66 9.42
CA LYS A 16 41.46 45.54 8.44
C LYS A 16 42.72 44.58 8.50
N LYS A 17 42.56 43.25 8.40
CA LYS A 17 43.53 42.26 7.80
C LYS A 17 44.88 41.97 8.58
N PRO A 18 45.85 41.09 8.14
CA PRO A 18 45.82 39.59 8.26
C PRO A 18 47.21 38.86 8.58
N VAL A 19 47.30 37.52 8.36
CA VAL A 19 48.48 36.67 7.94
C VAL A 19 49.13 35.62 8.92
N ALA A 20 49.49 34.44 8.34
CA ALA A 20 50.41 33.33 8.76
C ALA A 20 50.04 32.41 9.98
N LYS A 21 50.38 31.10 10.09
CA LYS A 21 51.25 30.05 9.42
C LYS A 21 52.54 29.60 10.18
N LYS A 22 52.44 28.52 10.99
CA LYS A 22 53.35 27.33 11.19
C LYS A 22 52.79 26.51 12.38
N LYS A 23 52.75 25.16 12.50
CA LYS A 23 53.61 23.98 12.17
C LYS A 23 54.84 23.77 13.08
N ALA A 24 54.78 22.82 14.04
CA ALA A 24 55.83 21.82 14.38
C ALA A 24 55.39 20.79 15.48
N ALA A 25 56.20 19.72 15.64
CA ALA A 25 56.18 18.56 16.56
C ALA A 25 55.81 18.79 18.05
N ALA A 26 55.35 17.85 18.90
CA ALA A 26 55.38 16.36 19.02
C ALA A 26 56.45 15.77 19.99
N LYS A 27 56.16 14.58 20.58
CA LYS A 27 56.87 13.82 21.67
C LYS A 27 56.59 14.30 23.12
N THR A 28 56.84 13.53 24.19
CA THR A 28 56.32 12.20 24.66
C THR A 28 57.05 11.75 25.95
N ALA A 29 56.34 11.57 27.08
CA ALA A 29 56.70 10.72 28.24
C ALA A 29 55.44 10.63 29.15
N THR A 30 54.93 9.51 29.71
CA THR A 30 55.44 8.28 30.35
C THR A 30 55.97 8.41 31.79
N ALA A 31 55.11 8.06 32.74
CA ALA A 31 55.46 7.51 34.07
C ALA A 31 54.57 6.28 34.35
N LYS A 32 55.02 5.32 35.18
CA LYS A 32 54.46 3.96 35.28
C LYS A 32 54.90 3.25 36.57
N LYS A 33 54.17 2.19 37.00
CA LYS A 33 54.38 1.25 38.15
C LYS A 33 53.50 1.57 39.39
N THR A 34 53.05 0.62 40.23
CA THR A 34 53.27 -0.86 40.27
C THR A 34 52.09 -1.68 40.86
N THR A 35 52.04 -2.97 40.47
CA THR A 35 51.49 -4.22 41.09
C THR A 35 51.04 -4.21 42.58
N ALA A 36 50.14 -5.11 43.05
CA ALA A 36 50.21 -6.59 42.89
C ALA A 36 48.90 -7.41 43.10
N LYS A 37 49.02 -8.75 43.08
CA LYS A 37 47.96 -9.78 43.02
C LYS A 37 47.34 -10.16 44.39
N LYS A 38 46.08 -10.61 44.41
CA LYS A 38 45.70 -11.92 45.00
C LYS A 38 44.31 -12.44 44.59
N ALA A 39 44.16 -13.77 44.68
CA ALA A 39 42.98 -14.62 44.57
C ALA A 39 43.33 -15.95 45.33
N PRO A 40 42.45 -16.97 45.51
CA PRO A 40 41.07 -17.14 45.04
C PRO A 40 40.07 -17.67 46.12
N ALA A 41 38.81 -17.89 45.74
CA ALA A 41 37.91 -18.84 46.40
C ALA A 41 36.91 -19.45 45.40
N LYS A 42 36.43 -20.69 45.64
CA LYS A 42 35.46 -21.42 44.79
C LYS A 42 34.16 -21.71 45.56
N LYS A 43 33.02 -21.76 44.86
CA LYS A 43 31.95 -22.75 45.13
C LYS A 43 31.14 -23.03 43.84
N ALA A 44 30.40 -24.14 43.84
CA ALA A 44 30.03 -24.88 42.62
C ALA A 44 28.56 -24.69 42.16
N PRO A 45 28.24 -24.92 40.87
CA PRO A 45 26.88 -24.81 40.33
C PRO A 45 26.04 -26.06 40.60
N ALA A 46 24.75 -25.88 40.89
CA ALA A 46 23.79 -26.96 41.10
C ALA A 46 22.98 -27.26 39.82
N LYS A 47 23.13 -28.47 39.25
CA LYS A 47 22.20 -29.01 38.25
C LYS A 47 20.96 -29.56 38.94
N LYS A 48 19.75 -29.28 38.42
CA LYS A 48 18.59 -30.20 38.48
C LYS A 48 17.83 -30.21 37.15
N THR A 49 17.18 -31.35 36.89
CA THR A 49 16.62 -31.78 35.60
C THR A 49 15.22 -31.19 35.33
N PRO A 50 14.76 -31.15 34.05
CA PRO A 50 13.45 -30.61 33.70
C PRO A 50 12.33 -31.58 34.06
N ALA A 51 11.40 -31.15 34.93
CA ALA A 51 10.20 -31.91 35.24
C ALA A 51 9.12 -31.68 34.16
N LYS A 52 8.65 -32.76 33.52
CA LYS A 52 7.45 -32.69 32.66
C LYS A 52 6.24 -32.28 33.52
N LYS A 53 5.59 -31.16 33.18
CA LYS A 53 4.21 -30.87 33.58
C LYS A 53 3.33 -30.71 32.36
N THR A 54 2.58 -31.77 32.05
CA THR A 54 1.41 -31.70 31.18
C THR A 54 0.32 -30.91 31.89
N VAL A 55 -0.06 -29.74 31.33
CA VAL A 55 -1.25 -29.00 31.73
C VAL A 55 -2.11 -28.83 30.48
N ALA A 56 -3.39 -29.16 30.56
CA ALA A 56 -4.26 -29.30 29.40
C ALA A 56 -4.65 -27.94 28.79
N SER A 57 -4.61 -27.87 27.46
CA SER A 57 -5.16 -26.75 26.70
C SER A 57 -6.70 -26.74 26.79
N LYS A 58 -7.25 -25.87 27.63
CA LYS A 58 -8.69 -25.53 27.56
C LYS A 58 -8.95 -24.74 26.27
N ALA A 59 -9.58 -25.38 25.30
CA ALA A 59 -10.00 -24.70 24.07
C ALA A 59 -11.15 -23.71 24.36
N ALA A 60 -10.97 -22.45 23.96
CA ALA A 60 -12.04 -21.48 23.82
C ALA A 60 -12.80 -21.70 22.48
N PRO A 61 -14.08 -21.31 22.36
CA PRO A 61 -14.98 -21.89 21.37
C PRO A 61 -14.79 -21.35 19.94
N LYS A 62 -14.80 -22.25 18.96
CA LYS A 62 -14.98 -21.90 17.54
C LYS A 62 -16.42 -21.41 17.33
N LYS A 63 -16.62 -20.17 16.88
CA LYS A 63 -17.83 -19.83 16.10
C LYS A 63 -17.72 -20.47 14.71
N ALA A 64 -18.82 -21.03 14.21
CA ALA A 64 -18.79 -21.85 13.01
C ALA A 64 -18.88 -21.01 11.71
N ALA A 65 -17.94 -21.25 10.79
CA ALA A 65 -18.11 -20.85 9.39
C ALA A 65 -18.96 -21.91 8.66
N ALA A 66 -20.01 -21.48 7.95
CA ALA A 66 -20.93 -22.39 7.28
C ALA A 66 -20.38 -22.85 5.92
N THR A 67 -19.86 -24.09 5.86
CA THR A 67 -19.33 -24.67 4.61
C THR A 67 -20.43 -25.36 3.79
N ARG A 68 -20.89 -24.71 2.71
CA ARG A 68 -21.68 -25.37 1.66
C ARG A 68 -20.78 -26.24 0.79
N LYS A 69 -21.05 -27.55 0.72
CA LYS A 69 -20.50 -28.45 -0.33
C LYS A 69 -21.39 -28.43 -1.59
N PRO A 70 -20.84 -28.78 -2.78
CA PRO A 70 -21.53 -28.57 -4.05
C PRO A 70 -22.57 -29.67 -4.35
N ALA A 71 -23.61 -29.29 -5.11
CA ALA A 71 -24.58 -30.20 -5.72
C ALA A 71 -24.32 -30.32 -7.23
N ALA A 72 -24.41 -31.53 -7.78
CA ALA A 72 -24.18 -31.79 -9.19
C ALA A 72 -25.47 -31.68 -10.04
N LYS A 73 -25.32 -31.35 -11.33
CA LYS A 73 -26.35 -31.60 -12.37
C LYS A 73 -26.56 -33.13 -12.45
N LYS A 74 -27.72 -33.69 -12.76
CA LYS A 74 -28.55 -33.55 -14.00
C LYS A 74 -29.89 -34.36 -13.81
N PRO A 75 -30.71 -34.62 -14.84
CA PRO A 75 -31.94 -33.89 -15.18
C PRO A 75 -33.29 -34.58 -14.83
N ALA A 76 -34.37 -33.79 -14.84
CA ALA A 76 -35.77 -34.22 -15.06
C ALA A 76 -36.45 -33.14 -15.92
N ALA A 77 -36.96 -33.43 -17.13
CA ALA A 77 -38.24 -34.07 -17.46
C ALA A 77 -39.44 -33.10 -17.36
N LYS A 78 -40.17 -32.92 -18.48
CA LYS A 78 -41.33 -32.01 -18.65
C LYS A 78 -42.62 -32.81 -18.91
N LYS A 79 -43.76 -32.09 -18.86
CA LYS A 79 -45.14 -32.46 -19.29
C LYS A 79 -45.95 -33.35 -18.32
N PRO A 80 -47.30 -33.40 -18.44
CA PRO A 80 -48.19 -32.61 -19.32
C PRO A 80 -49.37 -31.88 -18.63
N ALA A 81 -49.84 -30.79 -19.26
CA ALA A 81 -51.23 -30.30 -19.20
C ALA A 81 -51.57 -29.57 -20.51
N ALA A 82 -52.85 -29.44 -20.85
CA ALA A 82 -53.39 -28.82 -22.09
C ALA A 82 -54.78 -28.19 -21.77
N LYS A 83 -55.55 -27.53 -22.67
CA LYS A 83 -55.56 -27.47 -24.16
C LYS A 83 -56.42 -26.27 -24.64
N LYS A 84 -56.35 -25.97 -25.96
CA LYS A 84 -57.26 -25.14 -26.82
C LYS A 84 -57.00 -23.60 -26.82
N THR A 85 -57.13 -22.86 -27.95
CA THR A 85 -57.49 -23.24 -29.36
C THR A 85 -56.92 -22.26 -30.40
N THR A 86 -56.67 -22.76 -31.64
CA THR A 86 -56.62 -22.05 -32.96
C THR A 86 -55.64 -20.85 -33.16
N ALA A 87 -55.01 -20.62 -34.33
CA ALA A 87 -55.06 -21.25 -35.66
C ALA A 87 -53.66 -21.30 -36.37
N LYS A 88 -53.65 -21.63 -37.67
CA LYS A 88 -52.50 -21.81 -38.62
C LYS A 88 -52.85 -21.01 -39.92
N PRO A 89 -52.00 -20.83 -40.97
CA PRO A 89 -50.66 -21.40 -41.21
C PRO A 89 -49.58 -20.54 -41.96
N ALA A 90 -48.34 -21.11 -41.99
CA ALA A 90 -47.34 -21.05 -43.10
C ALA A 90 -46.60 -19.72 -43.45
N ALA A 91 -45.35 -19.73 -43.99
CA ALA A 91 -44.28 -20.75 -43.98
C ALA A 91 -42.87 -20.23 -44.41
N LYS A 92 -41.82 -20.74 -43.72
CA LYS A 92 -40.45 -21.12 -44.19
C LYS A 92 -39.55 -20.19 -45.07
N LYS A 93 -38.34 -19.92 -44.52
CA LYS A 93 -37.00 -19.81 -45.19
C LYS A 93 -36.81 -18.60 -46.16
N ALA A 94 -35.60 -18.17 -46.58
CA ALA A 94 -34.25 -18.79 -46.56
C ALA A 94 -33.08 -17.79 -46.30
N THR A 95 -31.84 -18.14 -46.68
CA THR A 95 -30.55 -17.52 -46.30
C THR A 95 -29.79 -16.80 -47.44
N ALA A 96 -29.17 -15.65 -47.17
CA ALA A 96 -28.02 -15.04 -47.90
C ALA A 96 -27.39 -13.95 -46.99
N THR A 97 -26.09 -13.82 -46.67
CA THR A 97 -24.77 -13.81 -47.37
C THR A 97 -24.31 -12.46 -47.97
N ARG A 98 -23.19 -11.95 -47.41
CA ARG A 98 -22.15 -11.02 -47.97
C ARG A 98 -22.45 -9.52 -48.26
N LYS A 99 -21.67 -8.67 -47.56
CA LYS A 99 -20.81 -7.53 -48.02
C LYS A 99 -20.78 -7.17 -49.54
N PRO A 100 -20.31 -5.95 -49.92
CA PRO A 100 -20.31 -4.64 -49.23
C PRO A 100 -20.66 -3.48 -50.23
N VAL A 101 -20.35 -2.20 -49.91
CA VAL A 101 -19.71 -1.14 -50.78
C VAL A 101 -19.72 0.22 -50.03
N ALA A 102 -18.97 1.22 -50.52
CA ALA A 102 -18.71 2.50 -49.82
C ALA A 102 -18.80 3.74 -50.75
N ARG A 103 -18.89 4.93 -50.13
CA ARG A 103 -18.91 6.29 -50.74
C ARG A 103 -20.20 6.59 -51.57
N LYS A 104 -20.57 7.84 -51.89
CA LYS A 104 -19.84 9.15 -51.85
C LYS A 104 -20.82 10.34 -51.77
N ALA A 105 -20.28 11.51 -51.41
CA ALA A 105 -20.75 12.85 -51.75
C ALA A 105 -22.05 13.40 -51.12
N ALA A 106 -22.17 14.73 -51.17
CA ALA A 106 -23.29 15.56 -50.75
C ALA A 106 -23.57 16.61 -51.84
N PRO A 107 -24.70 17.34 -51.79
CA PRO A 107 -24.80 18.67 -52.38
C PRO A 107 -25.08 19.78 -51.36
N LYS A 108 -24.85 21.04 -51.76
CA LYS A 108 -25.13 22.27 -50.98
C LYS A 108 -26.41 22.97 -51.48
N LYS A 109 -27.12 23.66 -50.58
CA LYS A 109 -27.80 24.98 -50.74
C LYS A 109 -28.33 25.39 -49.34
N ALA A 110 -28.19 26.58 -48.75
CA ALA A 110 -27.78 27.96 -49.10
C ALA A 110 -28.92 28.99 -49.32
N ALA A 111 -29.35 29.65 -48.23
CA ALA A 111 -30.06 30.95 -48.11
C ALA A 111 -30.15 31.28 -46.59
N THR A 112 -29.56 32.35 -46.02
CA THR A 112 -30.02 33.76 -45.88
C THR A 112 -31.39 33.91 -45.19
N THR A 113 -31.63 34.77 -44.17
CA THR A 113 -31.12 36.14 -43.88
C THR A 113 -30.90 36.44 -42.37
N LYS A 114 -29.95 37.33 -41.97
CA LYS A 114 -30.11 38.72 -41.41
C LYS A 114 -31.18 38.91 -40.30
N LYS A 115 -31.01 39.72 -39.23
CA LYS A 115 -30.08 40.85 -38.97
C LYS A 115 -29.99 41.23 -37.46
N ALA A 116 -28.88 41.89 -37.06
CA ALA A 116 -28.77 42.93 -35.99
C ALA A 116 -28.96 42.56 -34.48
N SER A 117 -28.34 43.24 -33.49
CA SER A 117 -27.12 44.10 -33.51
C SER A 117 -26.59 44.55 -32.12
N THR A 118 -25.25 44.52 -31.94
CA THR A 118 -24.40 45.44 -31.12
C THR A 118 -24.55 45.49 -29.58
N ALA A 119 -23.58 45.96 -28.77
CA ALA A 119 -22.31 46.66 -29.03
C ALA A 119 -21.13 46.13 -28.16
N LYS A 120 -19.86 46.18 -28.62
CA LYS A 120 -18.74 47.11 -28.21
C LYS A 120 -18.49 47.19 -26.68
N LYS A 121 -17.27 47.24 -26.14
CA LYS A 121 -15.88 47.56 -26.60
C LYS A 121 -14.89 46.77 -25.67
N ALA A 122 -13.55 46.70 -25.78
CA ALA A 122 -12.51 47.25 -26.67
C ALA A 122 -11.22 46.37 -26.59
N THR A 123 -10.30 46.47 -27.56
CA THR A 123 -8.89 46.01 -27.46
C THR A 123 -7.95 46.88 -28.30
N ALA A 124 -6.64 46.84 -28.01
CA ALA A 124 -5.54 47.37 -28.83
C ALA A 124 -4.32 46.45 -28.63
N ALA A 125 -3.76 45.77 -29.65
CA ALA A 125 -2.87 46.26 -30.73
C ALA A 125 -1.40 46.44 -30.26
N LYS A 126 -0.35 46.10 -31.03
CA LYS A 126 -0.20 46.07 -32.50
C LYS A 126 0.73 44.96 -33.06
N LYS A 127 0.34 44.45 -34.25
CA LYS A 127 1.11 44.02 -35.46
C LYS A 127 2.30 43.00 -35.41
N PRO A 128 2.50 42.23 -36.52
CA PRO A 128 3.62 41.28 -36.72
C PRO A 128 4.74 41.78 -37.66
N VAL A 129 5.81 40.98 -37.78
CA VAL A 129 6.86 41.06 -38.82
C VAL A 129 7.00 39.68 -39.50
N ALA A 130 7.54 39.59 -40.73
CA ALA A 130 7.42 38.41 -41.58
C ALA A 130 8.70 38.00 -42.33
N ARG A 131 8.72 36.72 -42.75
CA ARG A 131 9.27 36.21 -44.03
C ARG A 131 10.80 36.29 -44.25
N LYS A 132 11.48 35.13 -44.19
CA LYS A 132 12.17 34.48 -45.34
C LYS A 132 12.88 33.18 -44.97
N ALA A 133 13.18 32.37 -45.98
CA ALA A 133 14.10 31.24 -45.95
C ALA A 133 15.05 31.33 -47.17
N PRO A 134 16.21 30.65 -47.11
CA PRO A 134 16.75 29.91 -48.26
C PRO A 134 17.06 28.44 -47.83
N ALA A 135 17.03 27.38 -48.64
CA ALA A 135 17.33 27.14 -50.06
C ALA A 135 18.84 27.22 -50.41
N LYS A 136 19.44 26.37 -51.28
CA LYS A 136 19.15 25.03 -51.83
C LYS A 136 20.36 24.60 -52.69
N LYS A 137 20.92 23.39 -52.51
CA LYS A 137 21.78 22.61 -53.47
C LYS A 137 22.19 21.30 -52.75
N THR A 138 21.86 20.06 -53.16
CA THR A 138 22.02 19.28 -54.42
C THR A 138 23.43 18.75 -54.70
N ALA A 139 23.62 17.45 -54.44
CA ALA A 139 24.41 16.53 -55.25
C ALA A 139 23.84 15.12 -55.08
N ALA A 140 23.92 14.26 -56.10
CA ALA A 140 23.40 12.89 -56.06
C ALA A 140 24.33 11.93 -56.79
N LYS A 141 24.45 10.68 -56.33
CA LYS A 141 24.75 9.51 -57.17
C LYS A 141 24.44 8.16 -56.50
N LYS A 142 23.81 7.30 -57.28
CA LYS A 142 23.55 5.84 -57.19
C LYS A 142 23.43 5.40 -58.68
N PRO A 143 23.29 4.12 -59.08
CA PRO A 143 23.40 2.86 -58.33
C PRO A 143 24.21 1.74 -59.03
N ALA A 144 24.56 0.67 -58.30
CA ALA A 144 24.51 -0.76 -58.69
C ALA A 144 24.97 -1.60 -57.48
N ALA A 145 24.42 -2.73 -57.02
CA ALA A 145 23.46 -3.73 -57.51
C ALA A 145 24.03 -4.97 -58.24
N ARG A 146 24.44 -6.00 -57.49
CA ARG A 146 24.23 -7.42 -57.87
C ARG A 146 24.20 -8.37 -56.66
N LYS A 147 23.69 -9.58 -56.89
CA LYS A 147 23.51 -10.68 -55.91
C LYS A 147 24.67 -11.68 -56.02
N ALA A 148 25.07 -12.32 -54.92
CA ALA A 148 25.47 -13.74 -54.91
C ALA A 148 25.57 -14.33 -53.48
N ALA A 149 25.06 -15.54 -53.33
CA ALA A 149 25.46 -16.60 -52.39
C ALA A 149 25.63 -17.88 -53.27
N PRO A 150 26.27 -19.01 -52.87
CA PRO A 150 26.00 -19.72 -51.61
C PRO A 150 27.12 -20.67 -51.06
N LYS A 151 26.71 -21.55 -50.13
CA LYS A 151 27.23 -22.91 -49.79
C LYS A 151 28.44 -23.09 -48.85
N LYS A 152 28.10 -23.66 -47.67
CA LYS A 152 28.79 -24.65 -46.81
C LYS A 152 30.13 -25.25 -47.29
N ALA A 153 31.10 -25.37 -46.36
CA ALA A 153 31.73 -26.65 -46.00
C ALA A 153 32.47 -26.62 -44.65
N ALA A 154 32.47 -27.77 -43.97
CA ALA A 154 33.40 -28.26 -42.92
C ALA A 154 33.62 -29.76 -43.26
N PRO A 155 34.63 -30.53 -42.75
CA PRO A 155 35.20 -30.47 -41.39
C PRO A 155 36.70 -30.87 -41.22
N LYS A 156 37.22 -30.88 -39.98
CA LYS A 156 37.80 -32.07 -39.27
C LYS A 156 38.47 -31.72 -37.94
N LYS A 157 38.58 -32.72 -37.04
CA LYS A 157 39.39 -32.70 -35.81
C LYS A 157 40.79 -33.27 -36.09
N VAL A 158 41.85 -32.76 -35.47
CA VAL A 158 42.98 -33.57 -34.95
C VAL A 158 43.58 -32.93 -33.69
N ALA A 159 43.87 -33.76 -32.70
CA ALA A 159 44.87 -33.61 -31.63
C ALA A 159 45.39 -35.05 -31.33
N PRO A 160 46.46 -35.30 -30.54
CA PRO A 160 47.29 -34.38 -29.74
C PRO A 160 48.82 -34.65 -29.89
N LYS A 161 49.66 -33.98 -29.07
CA LYS A 161 50.76 -34.64 -28.30
C LYS A 161 51.35 -33.72 -27.20
N LYS A 162 52.14 -34.33 -26.30
CA LYS A 162 52.79 -33.68 -25.13
C LYS A 162 54.24 -33.28 -25.44
N ALA A 163 54.77 -32.31 -24.69
CA ALA A 163 56.18 -32.24 -24.29
C ALA A 163 56.28 -31.66 -22.85
N THR A 164 57.35 -31.97 -22.12
CA THR A 164 57.50 -31.64 -20.68
C THR A 164 58.96 -31.43 -20.26
N THR A 165 59.26 -30.30 -19.62
CA THR A 165 60.38 -30.06 -18.68
C THR A 165 60.00 -28.84 -17.81
N THR A 166 60.07 -28.74 -16.46
CA THR A 166 60.77 -29.36 -15.31
C THR A 166 61.99 -28.59 -14.74
N ARG A 167 61.75 -27.80 -13.69
CA ARG A 167 62.63 -27.66 -12.50
C ARG A 167 61.69 -27.25 -11.32
N LYS A 168 61.56 -28.02 -10.22
CA LYS A 168 62.46 -28.16 -9.04
C LYS A 168 62.72 -26.78 -8.38
N THR A 169 62.64 -26.58 -7.05
CA THR A 169 62.79 -27.44 -5.85
C THR A 169 62.23 -26.68 -4.61
N ALA A 170 61.99 -27.21 -3.39
CA ALA A 170 61.80 -28.57 -2.84
C ALA A 170 61.42 -28.51 -1.33
N THR A 171 61.08 -29.68 -0.72
CA THR A 171 61.27 -30.06 0.72
C THR A 171 60.50 -29.30 1.85
N ALA A 172 60.06 -29.93 2.95
CA ALA A 172 60.10 -31.35 3.35
C ALA A 172 58.93 -31.83 4.29
N LYS A 173 58.50 -33.07 4.01
CA LYS A 173 58.03 -34.17 4.89
C LYS A 173 58.87 -34.37 6.20
N PRO A 174 58.58 -35.38 7.08
CA PRO A 174 57.31 -35.95 7.60
C PRO A 174 57.35 -36.11 9.16
N ALA A 175 56.36 -36.63 9.90
CA ALA A 175 56.01 -38.05 10.18
C ALA A 175 55.16 -38.05 11.50
N ALA A 176 54.49 -39.09 12.03
CA ALA A 176 54.41 -40.55 11.86
C ALA A 176 53.05 -41.04 12.51
N ARG A 177 52.65 -42.32 12.76
CA ARG A 177 53.02 -43.71 12.39
C ARG A 177 51.83 -44.64 12.83
N LYS A 178 51.31 -45.53 11.95
CA LYS A 178 50.55 -46.79 12.26
C LYS A 178 49.15 -46.66 12.94
N THR A 179 48.18 -47.59 12.85
CA THR A 179 47.93 -48.91 12.15
C THR A 179 46.38 -49.11 12.08
N ALA A 180 45.66 -49.70 11.10
CA ALA A 180 45.82 -50.81 10.13
C ALA A 180 45.81 -52.23 10.76
N ALA A 181 45.16 -53.31 10.26
CA ALA A 181 44.11 -53.59 9.23
C ALA A 181 43.58 -55.08 9.44
N ALA A 182 42.88 -55.88 8.61
CA ALA A 182 42.42 -55.84 7.20
C ALA A 182 41.33 -56.91 6.82
N LYS A 183 40.34 -56.56 5.95
CA LYS A 183 39.80 -57.30 4.76
C LYS A 183 39.12 -58.71 4.79
N LYS A 184 37.89 -58.76 4.17
CA LYS A 184 37.32 -59.78 3.21
C LYS A 184 36.89 -61.21 3.70
N PRO A 185 36.16 -62.06 2.91
CA PRO A 185 35.25 -61.83 1.74
C PRO A 185 33.94 -62.70 1.63
N ALA A 186 33.07 -62.37 0.64
CA ALA A 186 32.09 -63.24 -0.10
C ALA A 186 30.76 -63.67 0.60
N ALA A 187 29.67 -64.13 -0.08
CA ALA A 187 29.43 -64.45 -1.51
C ALA A 187 27.95 -64.27 -2.03
N LYS A 188 27.83 -63.94 -3.34
CA LYS A 188 26.82 -64.26 -4.41
C LYS A 188 25.26 -64.31 -4.22
N LYS A 189 24.59 -63.54 -5.12
CA LYS A 189 23.24 -63.60 -5.80
C LYS A 189 22.88 -64.98 -6.46
N PRO A 190 21.72 -65.26 -7.16
CA PRO A 190 20.77 -64.37 -7.93
C PRO A 190 19.23 -64.74 -8.04
N VAL A 191 18.47 -63.99 -8.90
CA VAL A 191 17.20 -64.29 -9.68
C VAL A 191 15.84 -64.61 -8.97
N ALA A 192 14.61 -64.47 -9.56
CA ALA A 192 14.10 -63.80 -10.81
C ALA A 192 12.56 -63.54 -10.89
N LYS A 193 12.18 -62.46 -11.62
CA LYS A 193 11.07 -62.26 -12.62
C LYS A 193 9.57 -62.61 -12.40
N LYS A 194 8.73 -61.79 -13.07
CA LYS A 194 7.32 -61.96 -13.59
C LYS A 194 6.15 -61.91 -12.58
N ALA A 195 4.88 -61.65 -12.98
CA ALA A 195 4.31 -60.66 -13.93
C ALA A 195 2.75 -60.68 -13.97
N ALA A 196 2.07 -59.66 -13.41
CA ALA A 196 0.63 -59.33 -13.64
C ALA A 196 -0.39 -60.46 -13.25
N PRO A 197 -1.73 -60.37 -13.52
CA PRO A 197 -2.55 -59.24 -14.00
C PRO A 197 -3.93 -59.02 -13.31
N LYS A 198 -4.50 -57.81 -13.53
CA LYS A 198 -5.95 -57.49 -13.79
C LYS A 198 -7.08 -57.81 -12.78
N LYS A 199 -8.21 -57.10 -13.02
CA LYS A 199 -9.61 -57.35 -12.62
C LYS A 199 -9.95 -57.18 -11.12
N THR A 200 -11.12 -56.70 -10.68
CA THR A 200 -12.25 -55.82 -11.11
C THR A 200 -13.32 -55.98 -10.02
N ALA A 201 -14.16 -54.97 -9.81
CA ALA A 201 -15.62 -54.99 -9.52
C ALA A 201 -16.30 -56.25 -8.89
N ALA A 202 -17.35 -56.15 -8.06
CA ALA A 202 -18.31 -55.05 -7.87
C ALA A 202 -19.08 -55.12 -6.52
N THR A 203 -19.92 -54.09 -6.32
CA THR A 203 -21.09 -53.99 -5.43
C THR A 203 -21.70 -55.26 -4.80
N ARG A 204 -22.07 -55.17 -3.50
CA ARG A 204 -23.50 -55.21 -3.06
C ARG A 204 -23.67 -54.71 -1.60
N LYS A 205 -24.93 -54.46 -1.19
CA LYS A 205 -25.34 -53.95 0.13
C LYS A 205 -25.65 -55.08 1.12
N ALA A 206 -25.45 -54.85 2.42
CA ALA A 206 -26.27 -55.44 3.50
C ALA A 206 -26.24 -54.60 4.79
N THR A 207 -27.40 -54.48 5.45
CA THR A 207 -27.64 -54.12 6.87
C THR A 207 -28.07 -55.42 7.62
N PRO A 208 -28.27 -55.51 8.97
CA PRO A 208 -28.70 -54.51 9.95
C PRO A 208 -27.90 -54.49 11.30
N ALA A 209 -28.53 -54.52 12.49
CA ALA A 209 -27.98 -54.00 13.76
C ALA A 209 -28.49 -54.69 15.08
N LYS A 210 -27.97 -54.23 16.25
CA LYS A 210 -28.33 -54.55 17.69
C LYS A 210 -27.63 -55.82 18.28
N LYS A 211 -27.48 -56.09 19.61
CA LYS A 211 -27.96 -55.46 20.90
C LYS A 211 -27.21 -55.97 22.19
N THR A 212 -27.10 -55.16 23.27
CA THR A 212 -26.98 -55.51 24.76
C THR A 212 -25.85 -56.49 25.24
N THR A 213 -25.58 -56.89 26.51
CA THR A 213 -25.40 -56.32 27.92
C THR A 213 -24.43 -57.29 28.69
N THR A 214 -24.19 -57.46 30.02
CA THR A 214 -24.67 -57.08 31.41
C THR A 214 -23.54 -57.53 32.42
N ALA A 215 -23.41 -57.32 33.75
CA ALA A 215 -24.13 -56.62 34.86
C ALA A 215 -23.12 -55.77 35.71
N ARG A 216 -22.56 -55.99 36.93
CA ARG A 216 -22.75 -56.59 38.32
C ARG A 216 -21.48 -56.08 39.13
N LYS A 217 -21.16 -56.13 40.45
CA LYS A 217 -21.66 -56.35 41.86
C LYS A 217 -20.44 -55.92 42.76
N ALA A 218 -20.44 -55.30 43.95
CA ALA A 218 -21.35 -54.50 44.81
C ALA A 218 -20.45 -53.72 45.85
N ALA A 219 -20.90 -53.39 47.08
CA ALA A 219 -20.17 -52.58 48.09
C ALA A 219 -20.60 -52.89 49.56
N PRO A 220 -20.19 -52.07 50.54
CA PRO A 220 -20.90 -51.87 51.82
C PRO A 220 -21.35 -50.39 52.04
N ALA A 221 -21.82 -50.07 53.25
CA ALA A 221 -22.04 -48.71 53.79
C ALA A 221 -21.21 -48.53 55.09
N LYS A 222 -21.05 -47.38 55.76
CA LYS A 222 -21.79 -46.10 55.89
C LYS A 222 -20.74 -44.96 55.93
N LYS A 223 -20.98 -43.65 55.80
CA LYS A 223 -22.14 -42.72 55.85
C LYS A 223 -22.05 -41.80 54.57
N ALA A 224 -22.83 -40.77 54.22
CA ALA A 224 -24.15 -40.14 54.51
C ALA A 224 -24.32 -38.99 53.45
N ALA A 225 -25.27 -38.04 53.49
CA ALA A 225 -26.75 -38.03 53.51
C ALA A 225 -27.19 -36.54 53.45
N THR A 226 -28.32 -36.04 52.95
CA THR A 226 -29.44 -36.50 52.08
C THR A 226 -30.26 -35.22 51.70
N ALA A 227 -31.01 -35.08 50.60
CA ALA A 227 -31.23 -35.92 49.43
C ALA A 227 -31.48 -35.07 48.14
N ARG A 228 -32.72 -34.97 47.62
CA ARG A 228 -33.10 -34.37 46.31
C ARG A 228 -34.64 -34.15 46.20
N LYS A 229 -35.03 -33.31 45.22
CA LYS A 229 -36.30 -33.37 44.43
C LYS A 229 -37.65 -32.92 45.08
N PRO A 230 -38.74 -32.72 44.29
CA PRO A 230 -39.80 -31.73 44.61
C PRO A 230 -41.27 -32.22 44.48
N ALA A 231 -42.21 -31.26 44.61
CA ALA A 231 -43.57 -31.16 44.02
C ALA A 231 -44.82 -31.25 44.97
N ALA A 232 -45.42 -30.08 45.20
CA ALA A 232 -46.82 -29.70 45.50
C ALA A 232 -47.90 -30.71 45.98
N LYS A 233 -48.63 -30.33 47.07
CA LYS A 233 -50.04 -29.84 47.02
C LYS A 233 -50.62 -29.36 48.39
N THR A 234 -51.60 -28.44 48.32
CA THR A 234 -52.75 -28.14 49.25
C THR A 234 -52.60 -27.91 50.78
N ALA A 235 -52.81 -26.65 51.22
CA ALA A 235 -53.92 -26.10 52.09
C ALA A 235 -54.34 -26.79 53.44
N PRO A 236 -55.07 -26.14 54.41
CA PRO A 236 -55.85 -24.87 54.33
C PRO A 236 -55.98 -23.90 55.57
N ALA A 237 -56.35 -22.64 55.29
CA ALA A 237 -57.37 -21.76 55.95
C ALA A 237 -57.28 -21.12 57.39
N ARG A 238 -58.02 -19.99 57.52
CA ARG A 238 -58.32 -19.10 58.70
C ARG A 238 -57.12 -18.30 59.26
N LYS A 239 -57.22 -17.05 59.75
CA LYS A 239 -58.27 -16.04 60.13
C LYS A 239 -57.70 -14.61 59.78
N ALA A 240 -58.27 -13.40 59.92
CA ALA A 240 -59.54 -12.79 60.38
C ALA A 240 -59.72 -11.34 59.78
N ALA A 241 -60.56 -10.48 60.36
CA ALA A 241 -60.68 -9.00 60.19
C ALA A 241 -60.98 -8.36 61.60
N PRO A 242 -61.36 -7.07 61.87
CA PRO A 242 -62.02 -6.00 61.06
C PRO A 242 -61.45 -4.55 61.34
N ALA A 243 -62.27 -3.48 61.43
CA ALA A 243 -62.67 -2.54 60.35
C ALA A 243 -63.39 -1.25 60.89
N ARG A 244 -63.34 -0.11 60.16
CA ARG A 244 -64.22 1.10 60.24
C ARG A 244 -64.02 1.91 58.92
N LYS A 245 -65.03 2.33 58.12
CA LYS A 245 -66.19 3.25 58.29
C LYS A 245 -65.75 4.69 58.62
N THR A 246 -66.18 5.78 57.94
CA THR A 246 -67.48 6.08 57.24
C THR A 246 -67.35 6.79 55.85
N ALA A 247 -68.40 7.48 55.36
CA ALA A 247 -68.67 7.98 53.99
C ALA A 247 -68.13 9.42 53.71
N ALA A 248 -68.26 10.09 52.54
CA ALA A 248 -69.22 9.97 51.42
C ALA A 248 -68.70 10.40 50.01
N LYS A 249 -69.63 10.44 49.02
CA LYS A 249 -69.51 10.69 47.56
C LYS A 249 -69.72 12.19 47.19
N PRO A 250 -69.65 12.63 45.90
CA PRO A 250 -68.94 12.11 44.71
C PRO A 250 -68.21 13.21 43.86
N ALA A 251 -67.20 12.86 43.03
CA ALA A 251 -66.89 13.56 41.75
C ALA A 251 -65.72 12.93 40.94
N ALA A 252 -65.72 13.21 39.62
CA ALA A 252 -64.60 13.24 38.67
C ALA A 252 -63.81 11.95 38.31
N LYS A 253 -63.33 11.90 37.05
CA LYS A 253 -62.43 10.85 36.51
C LYS A 253 -60.99 11.06 37.00
N PRO A 254 -60.22 10.00 37.31
CA PRO A 254 -58.82 10.14 37.70
C PRO A 254 -57.93 10.51 36.50
N THR A 255 -57.41 11.74 36.49
CA THR A 255 -56.34 12.15 35.57
C THR A 255 -55.04 11.45 35.94
N ALA A 256 -54.36 10.83 34.95
CA ALA A 256 -53.10 10.13 35.19
C ALA A 256 -52.01 11.07 35.74
N ARG A 257 -51.42 10.68 36.87
CA ARG A 257 -50.41 11.45 37.62
C ARG A 257 -49.14 11.62 36.78
N LYS A 258 -48.81 12.84 36.35
CA LYS A 258 -47.55 13.14 35.65
C LYS A 258 -46.36 12.73 36.54
N ALA A 259 -45.45 11.92 35.99
CA ALA A 259 -44.14 11.72 36.59
C ALA A 259 -43.36 13.05 36.59
N PRO A 260 -42.47 13.29 37.57
CA PRO A 260 -41.69 14.52 37.61
C PRO A 260 -40.80 14.62 36.37
N ALA A 261 -40.89 15.73 35.66
CA ALA A 261 -40.03 15.98 34.51
C ALA A 261 -38.57 16.03 34.99
N LYS A 262 -37.70 15.16 34.44
CA LYS A 262 -36.26 15.34 34.59
C LYS A 262 -35.94 16.74 34.07
N LYS A 263 -35.37 17.61 34.92
CA LYS A 263 -34.88 18.93 34.51
C LYS A 263 -33.97 18.71 33.29
N ALA A 264 -34.21 19.47 32.22
CA ALA A 264 -33.26 19.48 31.11
C ALA A 264 -31.89 19.87 31.67
N ALA A 265 -30.84 19.14 31.26
CA ALA A 265 -29.49 19.55 31.59
C ALA A 265 -29.28 20.99 31.11
N PRO A 266 -28.66 21.88 31.92
CA PRO A 266 -28.38 23.24 31.47
C PRO A 266 -27.56 23.14 30.18
N LYS A 267 -27.87 23.98 29.19
CA LYS A 267 -27.01 24.11 28.00
C LYS A 267 -25.62 24.49 28.50
N SER A 268 -24.65 23.59 28.31
CA SER A 268 -23.26 23.88 28.62
C SER A 268 -22.82 25.07 27.75
N THR A 269 -22.74 26.25 28.36
CA THR A 269 -22.00 27.37 27.81
C THR A 269 -20.53 27.04 27.97
N ALA A 270 -20.02 26.20 27.06
CA ALA A 270 -18.62 25.81 27.05
C ALA A 270 -17.75 27.06 27.16
N LYS A 271 -16.81 27.06 28.13
CA LYS A 271 -15.85 28.16 28.29
C LYS A 271 -15.15 28.36 26.94
N SER A 272 -14.83 29.61 26.61
CA SER A 272 -14.43 30.04 25.25
C SER A 272 -13.16 29.40 24.66
N GLY A 273 -12.49 28.50 25.41
CA GLY A 273 -11.38 27.66 24.95
C GLY A 273 -11.44 26.19 25.40
N GLY A 274 -12.64 25.63 25.63
CA GLY A 274 -12.83 24.25 26.12
C GLY A 274 -12.60 24.09 27.63
N SER A 275 -12.72 22.87 28.13
CA SER A 275 -12.51 22.55 29.55
C SER A 275 -11.07 22.76 30.01
N PHE A 276 -10.10 22.66 29.08
CA PHE A 276 -8.67 22.73 29.34
C PHE A 276 -8.02 24.04 28.85
N GLY A 277 -8.81 25.06 28.47
CA GLY A 277 -8.31 26.39 28.07
C GLY A 277 -7.33 26.38 26.88
N ALA A 278 -7.34 25.31 26.08
CA ALA A 278 -6.35 25.04 25.04
C ALA A 278 -6.41 26.03 23.86
N LYS A 279 -7.54 26.71 23.65
CA LYS A 279 -7.70 27.63 22.51
C LYS A 279 -6.78 28.85 22.65
N LYS A 280 -5.83 28.98 21.72
CA LYS A 280 -4.81 30.04 21.67
C LYS A 280 -4.67 30.60 20.25
N THR A 281 -3.86 31.64 20.09
CA THR A 281 -3.51 32.23 18.80
C THR A 281 -2.03 32.08 18.49
N LEU A 282 -1.69 31.69 17.26
CA LEU A 282 -0.33 31.57 16.75
C LEU A 282 -0.15 32.54 15.58
N LYS A 283 0.85 33.43 15.64
CA LYS A 283 1.17 34.35 14.54
C LYS A 283 2.33 33.78 13.72
N VAL A 284 2.13 33.58 12.43
CA VAL A 284 3.16 33.10 11.49
C VAL A 284 3.26 34.10 10.34
N GLY A 285 4.39 34.81 10.28
CA GLY A 285 4.59 35.92 9.34
C GLY A 285 3.51 37.00 9.47
N ARG A 286 2.67 37.13 8.43
CA ARG A 286 1.56 38.08 8.36
C ARG A 286 0.20 37.52 8.79
N ARG A 287 0.08 36.20 8.98
CA ARG A 287 -1.18 35.52 9.33
C ARG A 287 -1.25 35.24 10.84
N THR A 288 -2.46 35.25 11.37
CA THR A 288 -2.74 34.82 12.76
C THR A 288 -3.75 33.69 12.70
N TYR A 289 -3.34 32.53 13.21
CA TYR A 289 -4.16 31.33 13.30
C TYR A 289 -4.71 31.15 14.72
N THR A 290 -5.88 30.54 14.83
CA THR A 290 -6.35 29.93 16.08
C THR A 290 -5.84 28.49 16.14
N TYR A 291 -5.46 28.00 17.31
CA TYR A 291 -5.10 26.58 17.50
C TYR A 291 -5.42 26.09 18.92
N TYR A 292 -5.29 24.78 19.14
CA TYR A 292 -5.58 24.11 20.40
C TYR A 292 -4.25 23.62 21.01
N SER A 293 -3.67 24.47 21.85
CA SER A 293 -2.35 24.34 22.47
C SER A 293 -2.29 23.19 23.47
N LEU A 294 -1.47 22.18 23.17
CA LEU A 294 -1.15 21.09 24.10
C LEU A 294 -0.39 21.63 25.33
N PRO A 295 0.62 22.53 25.22
CA PRO A 295 1.31 23.08 26.39
C PRO A 295 0.44 23.92 27.33
N ASP A 296 -0.68 24.48 26.86
CA ASP A 296 -1.67 25.12 27.72
C ASP A 296 -2.66 24.13 28.33
N ALA A 297 -3.09 23.11 27.57
CA ALA A 297 -3.92 22.03 28.08
C ALA A 297 -3.22 21.24 29.20
N ALA A 298 -1.89 21.06 29.10
CA ALA A 298 -1.07 20.46 30.14
C ALA A 298 -1.18 21.23 31.46
N LYS A 299 -0.99 22.55 31.42
CA LYS A 299 -1.12 23.46 32.57
C LYS A 299 -2.54 23.52 33.14
N ALA A 300 -3.54 23.06 32.40
CA ALA A 300 -4.95 23.03 32.79
C ALA A 300 -5.43 21.64 33.27
N GLY A 301 -4.52 20.74 33.64
CA GLY A 301 -4.83 19.44 34.26
C GLY A 301 -4.46 18.20 33.43
N LEU A 302 -3.85 18.39 32.26
CA LEU A 302 -3.27 17.33 31.43
C LEU A 302 -1.73 17.27 31.57
N ASP A 303 -1.20 17.50 32.77
CA ASP A 303 0.22 17.33 33.10
C ASP A 303 0.78 15.97 32.63
N GLY A 304 2.03 15.95 32.15
CA GLY A 304 2.68 14.74 31.63
C GLY A 304 2.54 14.52 30.11
N ILE A 305 1.57 15.14 29.43
CA ILE A 305 1.29 14.86 28.01
C ILE A 305 2.44 15.21 27.05
N GLU A 306 3.44 15.97 27.48
CA GLU A 306 4.69 16.13 26.76
C GLU A 306 5.39 14.79 26.46
N ARG A 307 5.19 13.78 27.32
CA ARG A 307 5.69 12.39 27.16
C ARG A 307 4.77 11.43 26.40
N LEU A 308 3.63 11.89 25.90
CA LEU A 308 2.81 11.07 24.99
C LEU A 308 3.55 10.81 23.66
N PRO A 309 3.40 9.62 23.06
CA PRO A 309 3.69 9.39 21.65
C PRO A 309 3.06 10.47 20.76
N LEU A 310 3.76 10.93 19.74
CA LEU A 310 3.32 12.06 18.91
C LEU A 310 2.02 11.74 18.15
N SER A 311 1.82 10.47 17.78
CA SER A 311 0.56 9.96 17.22
C SER A 311 -0.62 10.10 18.19
N LEU A 312 -0.42 9.97 19.51
CA LEU A 312 -1.45 10.28 20.52
C LEU A 312 -1.60 11.79 20.75
N LYS A 313 -0.54 12.59 20.62
CA LYS A 313 -0.65 14.07 20.63
C LYS A 313 -1.51 14.59 19.48
N VAL A 314 -1.46 13.96 18.29
CA VAL A 314 -2.38 14.26 17.17
C VAL A 314 -3.84 13.97 17.55
N LEU A 315 -4.12 12.81 18.17
CA LEU A 315 -5.48 12.48 18.63
C LEU A 315 -5.95 13.42 19.75
N LEU A 316 -5.05 13.82 20.67
CA LEU A 316 -5.37 14.74 21.76
C LEU A 316 -5.74 16.15 21.25
N GLU A 317 -5.00 16.69 20.26
CA GLU A 317 -5.39 17.93 19.58
C GLU A 317 -6.77 17.81 18.94
N ASN A 318 -7.04 16.68 18.30
CA ASN A 318 -8.32 16.42 17.62
C ASN A 318 -9.50 16.47 18.61
N LEU A 319 -9.35 15.84 19.78
CA LEU A 319 -10.37 15.88 20.83
C LEU A 319 -10.51 17.27 21.45
N LEU A 320 -9.40 17.95 21.78
CA LEU A 320 -9.42 19.33 22.30
C LEU A 320 -10.09 20.32 21.35
N ARG A 321 -9.92 20.15 20.03
CA ARG A 321 -10.54 20.98 18.99
C ARG A 321 -12.00 20.65 18.73
N HIS A 322 -12.46 19.45 19.09
CA HIS A 322 -13.83 18.98 18.85
C HIS A 322 -14.68 18.80 20.13
N GLU A 323 -14.20 19.26 21.29
CA GLU A 323 -14.95 19.23 22.55
C GLU A 323 -16.30 19.97 22.43
N ASP A 324 -17.40 19.21 22.49
CA ASP A 324 -18.78 19.70 22.36
C ASP A 324 -19.66 19.30 23.56
N GLY A 325 -19.14 18.48 24.49
CA GLY A 325 -19.87 17.93 25.63
C GLY A 325 -20.93 16.89 25.26
N ARG A 326 -20.88 16.33 24.04
CA ARG A 326 -21.86 15.35 23.53
C ARG A 326 -21.22 14.20 22.75
N THR A 327 -20.33 14.50 21.81
CA THR A 327 -19.56 13.54 21.03
C THR A 327 -18.10 13.48 21.49
N VAL A 328 -17.54 14.60 21.96
CA VAL A 328 -16.27 14.64 22.68
C VAL A 328 -16.49 15.39 24.00
N THR A 329 -16.18 14.71 25.09
CA THR A 329 -16.30 15.22 26.47
C THR A 329 -14.92 15.45 27.09
N ALA A 330 -14.87 16.22 28.17
CA ALA A 330 -13.66 16.39 28.96
C ALA A 330 -13.11 15.06 29.54
N ASP A 331 -13.95 14.02 29.66
CA ASP A 331 -13.54 12.69 30.12
C ASP A 331 -12.83 11.91 29.01
N ASP A 332 -13.21 12.08 27.75
CA ASP A 332 -12.51 11.47 26.60
C ASP A 332 -11.10 12.07 26.44
N ILE A 333 -10.98 13.36 26.70
CA ILE A 333 -9.70 14.09 26.68
C ILE A 333 -8.81 13.65 27.86
N ARG A 334 -9.36 13.55 29.08
CA ARG A 334 -8.62 13.05 30.25
C ARG A 334 -8.17 11.59 30.10
N ALA A 335 -8.96 10.74 29.43
CA ALA A 335 -8.58 9.36 29.16
C ALA A 335 -7.30 9.21 28.31
N VAL A 336 -6.93 10.21 27.48
CA VAL A 336 -5.65 10.21 26.75
C VAL A 336 -4.46 10.50 27.66
N LYS A 337 -4.64 11.30 28.73
CA LYS A 337 -3.65 11.45 29.80
C LYS A 337 -3.55 10.16 30.63
N GLU A 338 -4.70 9.63 31.06
CA GLU A 338 -4.80 8.41 31.90
C GLU A 338 -4.21 7.17 31.20
N TRP A 339 -4.24 7.11 29.86
CA TRP A 339 -3.54 6.10 29.06
C TRP A 339 -2.08 5.95 29.49
N MET A 340 -1.37 7.03 29.84
CA MET A 340 0.06 6.98 30.20
C MET A 340 0.37 6.10 31.42
N VAL A 341 -0.60 5.90 32.33
CA VAL A 341 -0.42 5.13 33.57
C VAL A 341 -0.18 3.64 33.27
N ASN A 342 -0.99 3.07 32.36
CA ASN A 342 -0.92 1.65 31.98
C ASN A 342 -0.40 1.43 30.55
N ARG A 343 -0.22 2.52 29.80
CA ARG A 343 0.15 2.59 28.36
C ARG A 343 -0.78 1.80 27.44
N THR A 344 -2.03 1.70 27.85
CA THR A 344 -3.13 1.01 27.17
C THR A 344 -4.45 1.59 27.70
N SER A 345 -5.55 1.45 26.96
CA SER A 345 -6.86 1.97 27.37
C SER A 345 -8.02 1.20 26.73
N THR A 346 -9.15 1.19 27.43
CA THR A 346 -10.44 0.69 26.93
C THR A 346 -11.43 1.82 26.64
N ARG A 347 -11.01 3.09 26.73
CA ARG A 347 -11.85 4.24 26.36
C ARG A 347 -12.01 4.30 24.85
N GLU A 348 -13.26 4.34 24.41
CA GLU A 348 -13.67 4.70 23.06
C GLU A 348 -13.75 6.23 22.92
N ILE A 349 -13.24 6.76 21.81
CA ILE A 349 -13.17 8.20 21.50
C ILE A 349 -13.71 8.50 20.10
N ALA A 350 -14.24 9.71 19.93
CA ALA A 350 -14.87 10.20 18.70
C ALA A 350 -13.90 11.04 17.85
N TYR A 351 -12.98 10.37 17.14
CA TYR A 351 -11.99 11.01 16.27
C TYR A 351 -12.64 11.58 14.99
N ARG A 352 -12.18 12.75 14.53
CA ARG A 352 -12.63 13.37 13.27
C ARG A 352 -11.45 13.63 12.32
N PRO A 353 -11.35 12.95 11.17
CA PRO A 353 -10.26 13.18 10.23
C PRO A 353 -10.34 14.57 9.61
N ALA A 354 -9.19 15.16 9.28
CA ALA A 354 -9.13 16.45 8.58
C ALA A 354 -9.70 16.36 7.14
N ARG A 355 -9.62 15.19 6.51
CA ARG A 355 -10.00 14.90 5.12
C ARG A 355 -10.14 13.39 4.85
N VAL A 356 -10.70 13.05 3.69
CA VAL A 356 -10.83 11.67 3.18
C VAL A 356 -10.06 11.50 1.87
N LEU A 357 -9.30 10.42 1.73
CA LEU A 357 -8.66 10.00 0.48
C LEU A 357 -9.37 8.79 -0.12
N MET A 358 -9.60 8.76 -1.43
CA MET A 358 -10.29 7.66 -2.11
C MET A 358 -9.54 7.25 -3.39
N GLN A 359 -9.84 6.04 -3.86
CA GLN A 359 -9.41 5.53 -5.16
C GLN A 359 -10.61 4.98 -5.93
N ASP A 360 -10.53 4.81 -7.24
CA ASP A 360 -11.73 4.61 -8.08
C ASP A 360 -12.49 3.29 -7.85
N PHE A 361 -11.85 2.21 -7.40
CA PHE A 361 -12.54 0.94 -7.11
C PHE A 361 -13.44 1.04 -5.87
N THR A 362 -13.04 1.77 -4.83
CA THR A 362 -13.84 1.96 -3.61
C THR A 362 -14.58 3.30 -3.58
N GLY A 363 -14.19 4.26 -4.40
CA GLY A 363 -14.83 5.56 -4.56
C GLY A 363 -16.09 5.52 -5.42
N VAL A 364 -16.16 4.66 -6.45
CA VAL A 364 -17.41 4.45 -7.22
C VAL A 364 -18.58 4.03 -6.30
N PRO A 365 -18.50 2.97 -5.48
CA PRO A 365 -19.62 2.60 -4.60
C PRO A 365 -19.94 3.68 -3.57
N ALA A 366 -18.95 4.33 -2.96
CA ALA A 366 -19.21 5.40 -2.00
C ALA A 366 -19.90 6.65 -2.62
N VAL A 367 -19.62 6.96 -3.90
CA VAL A 367 -20.35 8.02 -4.64
C VAL A 367 -21.75 7.54 -5.09
N VAL A 368 -21.93 6.25 -5.37
CA VAL A 368 -23.26 5.62 -5.55
C VAL A 368 -24.10 5.79 -4.29
N ASP A 369 -23.53 5.52 -3.13
CA ASP A 369 -24.25 5.59 -1.85
C ASP A 369 -24.61 7.04 -1.50
N LEU A 370 -23.70 8.00 -1.73
CA LEU A 370 -24.02 9.44 -1.64
C LEU A 370 -25.12 9.88 -2.63
N ALA A 371 -25.17 9.31 -3.84
CA ALA A 371 -26.22 9.60 -4.82
C ALA A 371 -27.58 9.02 -4.39
N ALA A 372 -27.60 7.77 -3.94
CA ALA A 372 -28.79 7.08 -3.45
C ALA A 372 -29.35 7.75 -2.17
N MET A 373 -28.47 8.20 -1.26
CA MET A 373 -28.84 9.01 -0.10
C MET A 373 -29.51 10.33 -0.51
N ARG A 374 -29.08 10.98 -1.60
CA ARG A 374 -29.77 12.18 -2.12
C ARG A 374 -31.15 11.87 -2.66
N ASP A 375 -31.34 10.79 -3.41
CA ASP A 375 -32.66 10.38 -3.89
C ASP A 375 -33.59 9.97 -2.74
N ALA A 376 -33.09 9.30 -1.70
CA ALA A 376 -33.83 9.00 -0.48
C ALA A 376 -34.27 10.28 0.26
N VAL A 377 -33.35 11.23 0.46
CA VAL A 377 -33.63 12.53 1.12
C VAL A 377 -34.63 13.38 0.32
N LYS A 378 -34.54 13.36 -1.02
CA LYS A 378 -35.49 13.98 -1.95
C LYS A 378 -36.88 13.33 -1.88
N THR A 379 -36.95 12.01 -1.84
CA THR A 379 -38.20 11.24 -1.68
C THR A 379 -38.88 11.53 -0.34
N LEU A 380 -38.08 11.74 0.72
CA LEU A 380 -38.55 12.25 2.01
C LEU A 380 -38.87 13.76 2.01
N GLY A 381 -38.82 14.47 0.88
CA GLY A 381 -39.14 15.89 0.81
C GLY A 381 -38.22 16.77 1.67
N ALA A 382 -36.92 16.47 1.66
CA ALA A 382 -35.87 17.26 2.31
C ALA A 382 -34.77 17.65 1.30
N SER A 383 -33.98 18.67 1.63
CA SER A 383 -32.96 19.18 0.69
C SER A 383 -31.81 18.18 0.49
N THR A 384 -31.56 17.81 -0.77
CA THR A 384 -30.44 16.97 -1.19
C THR A 384 -29.07 17.55 -0.82
N SER A 385 -28.95 18.89 -0.70
CA SER A 385 -27.71 19.57 -0.29
C SER A 385 -27.25 19.24 1.14
N LYS A 386 -28.10 18.58 1.95
CA LYS A 386 -27.68 18.04 3.25
C LYS A 386 -26.84 16.77 3.14
N ILE A 387 -26.88 16.08 2.00
CA ILE A 387 -25.98 14.97 1.68
C ILE A 387 -24.85 15.54 0.83
N ASN A 388 -23.80 15.96 1.53
CA ASN A 388 -22.60 16.52 0.94
C ASN A 388 -21.41 16.32 1.90
N PRO A 389 -20.19 16.05 1.41
CA PRO A 389 -19.00 16.04 2.25
C PRO A 389 -18.78 17.37 3.01
N GLN A 390 -18.52 17.26 4.30
CA GLN A 390 -18.24 18.35 5.24
C GLN A 390 -16.73 18.55 5.47
N VAL A 391 -15.93 17.55 5.10
CA VAL A 391 -14.46 17.60 5.02
C VAL A 391 -14.03 17.50 3.55
N PRO A 392 -12.80 17.94 3.18
CA PRO A 392 -12.24 17.71 1.86
C PRO A 392 -12.18 16.22 1.52
N VAL A 393 -12.53 15.88 0.28
CA VAL A 393 -12.47 14.52 -0.25
C VAL A 393 -11.70 14.53 -1.56
N ASP A 394 -10.69 13.69 -1.66
CA ASP A 394 -9.84 13.55 -2.83
C ASP A 394 -9.89 12.11 -3.35
N LEU A 395 -10.59 11.89 -4.47
CA LEU A 395 -10.59 10.61 -5.17
C LEU A 395 -9.55 10.64 -6.29
N VAL A 396 -8.68 9.65 -6.36
CA VAL A 396 -7.69 9.49 -7.44
C VAL A 396 -8.06 8.28 -8.31
N ILE A 397 -8.02 8.43 -9.63
CA ILE A 397 -8.30 7.33 -10.57
C ILE A 397 -6.98 6.65 -10.97
N ASP A 398 -6.72 5.49 -10.37
CA ASP A 398 -5.44 4.77 -10.45
C ASP A 398 -5.55 3.23 -10.40
N HIS A 399 -6.74 2.68 -10.10
CA HIS A 399 -7.02 1.23 -10.07
C HIS A 399 -7.63 0.71 -11.39
N SER A 400 -7.96 1.59 -12.33
CA SER A 400 -8.56 1.25 -13.64
C SER A 400 -7.57 0.80 -14.72
N VAL A 401 -6.31 1.27 -14.69
CA VAL A 401 -5.31 0.98 -15.73
C VAL A 401 -4.78 -0.46 -15.60
N MET A 402 -4.57 -1.11 -16.75
CA MET A 402 -4.06 -2.49 -16.86
C MET A 402 -2.88 -2.56 -17.83
N VAL A 403 -1.93 -3.47 -17.57
CA VAL A 403 -0.76 -3.67 -18.43
C VAL A 403 -1.09 -4.63 -19.58
N ASP A 404 -2.05 -4.27 -20.44
CA ASP A 404 -2.40 -5.03 -21.64
C ASP A 404 -1.27 -5.03 -22.70
N LYS A 405 -0.46 -3.96 -22.68
CA LYS A 405 0.70 -3.71 -23.54
C LYS A 405 1.91 -3.33 -22.68
N PHE A 406 3.08 -3.75 -23.12
CA PHE A 406 4.35 -3.63 -22.40
C PHE A 406 5.53 -3.68 -23.39
N GLY A 407 6.76 -3.45 -22.90
CA GLY A 407 8.00 -3.65 -23.68
C GLY A 407 8.14 -2.82 -24.98
N THR A 408 7.32 -1.78 -25.15
CA THR A 408 7.36 -0.88 -26.32
C THR A 408 7.03 0.55 -25.92
N ALA A 409 7.51 1.53 -26.70
CA ALA A 409 7.22 2.96 -26.49
C ALA A 409 5.73 3.34 -26.65
N LEU A 410 4.90 2.47 -27.25
CA LEU A 410 3.46 2.69 -27.41
C LEU A 410 2.63 2.09 -26.26
N ALA A 411 3.26 1.41 -25.29
CA ALA A 411 2.55 0.69 -24.24
C ALA A 411 1.62 1.61 -23.42
N PHE A 412 2.11 2.78 -23.01
CA PHE A 412 1.33 3.78 -22.29
C PHE A 412 0.06 4.22 -23.03
N GLU A 413 0.20 4.71 -24.27
CA GLU A 413 -0.92 5.19 -25.10
C GLU A 413 -1.97 4.10 -25.30
N GLN A 414 -1.53 2.88 -25.61
CA GLN A 414 -2.42 1.74 -25.85
C GLN A 414 -3.14 1.27 -24.58
N ASN A 415 -2.46 1.26 -23.43
CA ASN A 415 -3.08 0.91 -22.15
C ASN A 415 -4.11 1.96 -21.71
N THR A 416 -3.81 3.25 -21.85
CA THR A 416 -4.76 4.33 -21.53
C THR A 416 -5.95 4.37 -22.51
N GLU A 417 -5.76 4.03 -23.79
CA GLU A 417 -6.89 3.82 -24.72
C GLU A 417 -7.80 2.66 -24.28
N ILE A 418 -7.23 1.51 -23.93
CA ILE A 418 -7.96 0.34 -23.44
C ILE A 418 -8.66 0.64 -22.10
N GLU A 419 -8.01 1.38 -21.20
CA GLU A 419 -8.57 1.84 -19.93
C GLU A 419 -9.83 2.70 -20.14
N TYR A 420 -9.76 3.71 -21.01
CA TYR A 420 -10.91 4.57 -21.34
C TYR A 420 -12.06 3.78 -22.00
N GLN A 421 -11.75 2.83 -22.89
CA GLN A 421 -12.76 1.96 -23.49
C GLN A 421 -13.48 1.07 -22.46
N ARG A 422 -12.75 0.55 -21.45
CA ARG A 422 -13.31 -0.33 -20.41
C ARG A 422 -14.03 0.40 -19.27
N ASN A 423 -13.64 1.64 -18.95
CA ASN A 423 -14.10 2.35 -17.74
C ASN A 423 -15.03 3.54 -18.02
N ARG A 424 -15.46 3.74 -19.27
CA ARG A 424 -16.21 4.91 -19.74
C ARG A 424 -17.38 5.31 -18.82
N GLU A 425 -18.26 4.37 -18.46
CA GLU A 425 -19.43 4.59 -17.60
C GLU A 425 -19.02 5.02 -16.17
N ARG A 426 -18.02 4.34 -15.60
CA ARG A 426 -17.46 4.68 -14.27
C ARG A 426 -16.88 6.09 -14.25
N TYR A 427 -16.24 6.51 -15.34
CA TYR A 427 -15.67 7.86 -15.46
C TYR A 427 -16.74 8.93 -15.70
N GLU A 428 -17.79 8.63 -16.48
CA GLU A 428 -18.97 9.49 -16.60
C GLU A 428 -19.62 9.72 -15.23
N PHE A 429 -19.75 8.66 -14.41
CA PHE A 429 -20.26 8.77 -13.06
C PHE A 429 -19.36 9.57 -12.10
N LEU A 430 -18.06 9.28 -12.04
CA LEU A 430 -17.12 10.01 -11.19
C LEU A 430 -16.99 11.49 -11.59
N ARG A 431 -17.07 11.81 -12.89
CA ARG A 431 -17.06 13.19 -13.40
C ARG A 431 -18.40 13.92 -13.19
N TRP A 432 -19.50 13.20 -13.00
CA TRP A 432 -20.73 13.77 -12.43
C TRP A 432 -20.53 14.09 -10.94
N GLY A 433 -19.95 13.15 -10.18
CA GLY A 433 -19.68 13.32 -8.74
C GLY A 433 -18.87 14.59 -8.42
N SER A 434 -17.77 14.84 -9.14
CA SER A 434 -16.95 16.06 -8.99
C SER A 434 -17.60 17.38 -9.38
N LYS A 435 -18.86 17.35 -9.85
CA LYS A 435 -19.70 18.53 -10.09
C LYS A 435 -20.97 18.56 -9.24
N ALA A 436 -21.38 17.42 -8.68
CA ALA A 436 -22.59 17.27 -7.89
C ALA A 436 -22.37 17.52 -6.38
N PHE A 437 -21.14 17.35 -5.88
CA PHE A 437 -20.80 17.47 -4.46
C PHE A 437 -19.74 18.55 -4.20
N ASP A 438 -20.03 19.49 -3.29
CA ASP A 438 -19.01 20.41 -2.79
C ASP A 438 -17.95 19.65 -1.97
N ASN A 439 -16.74 20.20 -1.87
CA ASN A 439 -15.56 19.58 -1.21
C ASN A 439 -15.07 18.24 -1.82
N PHE A 440 -15.72 17.71 -2.87
CA PHE A 440 -15.35 16.46 -3.53
C PHE A 440 -14.56 16.72 -4.81
N ARG A 441 -13.28 16.32 -4.84
CA ARG A 441 -12.38 16.47 -5.99
C ARG A 441 -12.02 15.10 -6.57
N VAL A 442 -11.90 15.04 -7.90
CA VAL A 442 -11.43 13.86 -8.62
C VAL A 442 -10.14 14.20 -9.36
N VAL A 443 -9.07 13.49 -9.03
CA VAL A 443 -7.82 13.46 -9.81
C VAL A 443 -8.00 12.41 -10.93
N PRO A 444 -7.90 12.81 -12.21
CA PRO A 444 -8.25 12.00 -13.37
C PRO A 444 -7.22 10.92 -13.72
N PRO A 445 -7.57 9.99 -14.63
CA PRO A 445 -6.68 8.89 -15.04
C PRO A 445 -5.33 9.38 -15.57
N GLY A 446 -4.28 8.58 -15.39
CA GLY A 446 -2.95 8.90 -15.92
C GLY A 446 -2.20 10.01 -15.16
N THR A 447 -2.70 10.45 -14.01
CA THR A 447 -2.04 11.49 -13.19
C THR A 447 -1.04 10.89 -12.20
N GLY A 448 -1.39 9.77 -11.55
CA GLY A 448 -0.58 9.14 -10.52
C GLY A 448 -1.37 8.20 -9.60
N ILE A 449 -0.67 7.49 -8.71
CA ILE A 449 -1.25 6.60 -7.69
C ILE A 449 -1.68 7.44 -6.48
N CYS A 450 -2.85 7.13 -5.91
CA CYS A 450 -3.51 7.84 -4.81
C CYS A 450 -2.55 8.26 -3.68
N HIS A 451 -1.74 7.33 -3.16
CA HIS A 451 -0.84 7.61 -2.03
C HIS A 451 0.39 8.44 -2.40
N GLN A 452 0.87 8.37 -3.64
CA GLN A 452 1.98 9.21 -4.10
C GLN A 452 1.48 10.64 -4.42
N VAL A 453 0.33 10.77 -5.07
CA VAL A 453 -0.36 12.08 -5.24
C VAL A 453 -0.72 12.70 -3.88
N ASN A 454 -1.07 11.88 -2.89
CA ASN A 454 -1.27 12.33 -1.50
C ASN A 454 0.03 12.88 -0.90
N LEU A 455 1.14 12.13 -0.97
CA LEU A 455 2.43 12.53 -0.41
C LEU A 455 3.03 13.77 -1.12
N GLU A 456 3.01 13.79 -2.44
CA GLU A 456 3.64 14.82 -3.28
C GLU A 456 2.81 16.11 -3.39
N TYR A 457 1.49 16.06 -3.20
CA TYR A 457 0.62 17.24 -3.37
C TYR A 457 -0.44 17.42 -2.28
N LEU A 458 -1.37 16.47 -2.10
CA LEU A 458 -2.60 16.71 -1.31
C LEU A 458 -2.33 16.92 0.18
N ALA A 459 -1.37 16.17 0.75
CA ALA A 459 -0.96 16.28 2.14
C ALA A 459 -0.34 17.65 2.46
N GLN A 460 -0.68 18.17 3.64
CA GLN A 460 -0.27 19.51 4.10
C GLN A 460 0.56 19.50 5.38
N THR A 461 0.64 18.37 6.09
CA THR A 461 1.23 18.18 7.44
C THR A 461 0.55 18.99 8.55
N VAL A 462 0.29 20.28 8.35
CA VAL A 462 -0.59 21.13 9.17
C VAL A 462 -1.66 21.75 8.27
N TRP A 463 -2.91 21.37 8.50
CA TRP A 463 -4.09 21.88 7.79
C TRP A 463 -4.56 23.21 8.35
N THR A 464 -5.40 23.89 7.56
CA THR A 464 -5.93 25.23 7.83
C THR A 464 -7.38 25.33 7.37
N LYS A 465 -8.30 25.69 8.26
CA LYS A 465 -9.74 25.84 7.97
C LYS A 465 -10.22 27.23 8.36
N LYS A 466 -11.01 27.89 7.50
CA LYS A 466 -11.66 29.16 7.84
C LYS A 466 -12.96 28.89 8.59
N GLU A 467 -13.09 29.49 9.76
CA GLU A 467 -14.28 29.42 10.61
C GLU A 467 -14.69 30.85 10.97
N GLY A 468 -15.72 31.36 10.26
CA GLY A 468 -16.14 32.75 10.37
C GLY A 468 -15.03 33.73 9.95
N ARG A 469 -14.55 34.54 10.91
CA ARG A 469 -13.45 35.51 10.71
C ARG A 469 -12.07 34.97 11.12
N THR A 470 -11.99 33.75 11.65
CA THR A 470 -10.74 33.11 12.11
C THR A 470 -10.28 32.01 11.16
N GLU A 471 -8.96 31.84 11.00
CA GLU A 471 -8.35 30.69 10.32
C GLU A 471 -7.77 29.77 11.42
N VAL A 472 -8.23 28.52 11.50
CA VAL A 472 -7.82 27.53 12.51
C VAL A 472 -6.75 26.63 11.91
N ALA A 473 -5.62 26.46 12.60
CA ALA A 473 -4.53 25.55 12.23
C ALA A 473 -4.53 24.31 13.14
N TYR A 474 -4.32 23.14 12.55
CA TYR A 474 -4.39 21.82 13.21
C TYR A 474 -3.60 20.76 12.40
N PRO A 475 -3.24 19.59 12.95
CA PRO A 475 -2.50 18.56 12.21
C PRO A 475 -3.31 18.06 11.02
N ASP A 476 -2.65 17.75 9.90
CA ASP A 476 -3.26 17.00 8.81
C ASP A 476 -3.50 15.55 9.27
N THR A 477 -4.72 15.04 9.10
CA THR A 477 -5.08 13.66 9.41
C THR A 477 -6.06 13.10 8.38
N CYS A 478 -5.93 11.83 8.00
CA CYS A 478 -6.61 11.30 6.83
C CYS A 478 -7.06 9.84 7.03
N VAL A 479 -8.35 9.58 6.92
CA VAL A 479 -8.83 8.21 6.62
C VAL A 479 -8.92 8.06 5.11
N GLY A 480 -8.80 6.83 4.59
CA GLY A 480 -9.02 6.61 3.17
C GLY A 480 -9.47 5.22 2.79
N THR A 481 -10.07 5.08 1.61
CA THR A 481 -10.68 3.82 1.14
C THR A 481 -9.68 2.89 0.44
N ASP A 482 -8.40 2.94 0.85
CA ASP A 482 -7.38 1.91 0.58
C ASP A 482 -6.52 1.68 1.83
N SER A 483 -6.07 0.45 2.04
CA SER A 483 -5.29 0.08 3.22
C SER A 483 -3.99 0.87 3.39
N HIS A 484 -3.31 1.23 2.29
CA HIS A 484 -1.98 1.85 2.33
C HIS A 484 -2.04 3.39 2.38
N THR A 485 -3.20 3.98 2.69
CA THR A 485 -3.30 5.39 3.11
C THR A 485 -2.32 5.69 4.25
N THR A 486 -1.95 4.67 5.03
CA THR A 486 -0.87 4.71 6.02
C THR A 486 0.46 5.26 5.51
N MET A 487 0.75 5.20 4.20
CA MET A 487 1.95 5.78 3.59
C MET A 487 2.18 7.25 3.94
N VAL A 488 1.10 8.03 4.13
CA VAL A 488 1.18 9.47 4.44
C VAL A 488 1.68 9.76 5.86
N ASN A 489 1.72 8.75 6.76
CA ASN A 489 2.33 8.91 8.08
C ASN A 489 3.86 9.11 8.03
N GLY A 490 4.53 8.81 6.91
CA GLY A 490 5.93 9.19 6.67
C GLY A 490 6.12 10.71 6.54
N LEU A 491 5.03 11.43 6.24
CA LEU A 491 4.90 12.89 6.24
C LEU A 491 4.20 13.41 7.52
N SER A 492 4.14 12.56 8.56
CA SER A 492 3.54 12.80 9.88
C SER A 492 2.06 13.15 9.88
N VAL A 493 1.38 12.86 8.76
CA VAL A 493 -0.07 12.97 8.64
C VAL A 493 -0.67 11.69 9.23
N LEU A 494 -1.35 11.79 10.37
CA LEU A 494 -1.91 10.59 11.00
C LEU A 494 -3.04 10.02 10.13
N GLY A 495 -2.86 8.82 9.59
CA GLY A 495 -3.83 8.27 8.66
C GLY A 495 -3.75 6.78 8.40
N TRP A 496 -4.88 6.20 7.97
CA TRP A 496 -5.05 4.76 7.78
C TRP A 496 -6.19 4.42 6.84
N GLY A 497 -6.23 3.15 6.40
CA GLY A 497 -7.30 2.63 5.55
C GLY A 497 -8.55 2.24 6.32
N VAL A 498 -9.73 2.59 5.80
CA VAL A 498 -11.06 2.33 6.36
C VAL A 498 -12.00 1.73 5.29
N GLY A 499 -13.15 1.21 5.70
CA GLY A 499 -14.22 0.81 4.79
C GLY A 499 -14.89 2.00 4.10
N GLY A 500 -15.62 1.75 3.00
CA GLY A 500 -16.40 2.78 2.30
C GLY A 500 -17.37 3.51 3.25
N ILE A 501 -18.23 2.75 3.92
CA ILE A 501 -19.22 3.25 4.89
C ILE A 501 -18.58 4.09 6.02
N GLU A 502 -17.37 3.74 6.46
CA GLU A 502 -16.63 4.50 7.48
C GLU A 502 -16.09 5.82 6.92
N ALA A 503 -15.59 5.80 5.68
CA ALA A 503 -15.23 7.02 4.95
C ALA A 503 -16.46 7.89 4.64
N GLU A 504 -17.61 7.32 4.27
CA GLU A 504 -18.87 8.04 4.03
C GLU A 504 -19.41 8.70 5.29
N ALA A 505 -19.38 7.99 6.42
CA ALA A 505 -19.70 8.55 7.72
C ALA A 505 -18.80 9.75 8.06
N ALA A 506 -17.48 9.62 7.84
CA ALA A 506 -16.52 10.70 8.03
C ALA A 506 -16.73 11.87 7.05
N MET A 507 -17.02 11.60 5.77
CA MET A 507 -17.39 12.61 4.76
C MET A 507 -18.61 13.40 5.24
N LEU A 508 -19.64 12.72 5.75
CA LEU A 508 -20.87 13.34 6.27
C LEU A 508 -20.73 13.90 7.71
N GLY A 509 -19.51 14.02 8.23
CA GLY A 509 -19.20 14.70 9.50
C GLY A 509 -19.47 13.87 10.77
N GLN A 510 -19.76 12.57 10.65
CA GLN A 510 -19.74 11.68 11.80
C GLN A 510 -18.28 11.45 12.24
N PRO A 511 -18.01 11.39 13.55
CA PRO A 511 -16.71 10.92 14.03
C PRO A 511 -16.52 9.43 13.73
N VAL A 512 -15.28 9.03 13.47
CA VAL A 512 -14.86 7.63 13.51
C VAL A 512 -14.70 7.23 14.97
N SER A 513 -15.44 6.20 15.39
CA SER A 513 -15.34 5.64 16.73
C SER A 513 -14.13 4.71 16.82
N MET A 514 -13.25 4.92 17.80
CA MET A 514 -12.06 4.08 18.00
C MET A 514 -11.65 4.02 19.47
N LEU A 515 -10.99 2.93 19.88
CA LEU A 515 -10.29 2.91 21.16
C LEU A 515 -9.03 3.78 21.11
N ILE A 516 -8.64 4.40 22.23
CA ILE A 516 -7.31 5.02 22.35
C ILE A 516 -6.26 3.90 22.22
N PRO A 517 -5.43 3.90 21.15
CA PRO A 517 -4.64 2.73 20.79
C PRO A 517 -3.42 2.52 21.69
N GLU A 518 -2.96 1.28 21.76
CA GLU A 518 -1.59 0.99 22.21
C GLU A 518 -0.60 1.46 21.15
N VAL A 519 0.57 1.96 21.58
CA VAL A 519 1.61 2.48 20.68
C VAL A 519 2.91 1.73 20.91
N ILE A 520 3.40 1.09 19.86
CA ILE A 520 4.66 0.34 19.86
C ILE A 520 5.76 1.25 19.32
N GLY A 521 6.74 1.56 20.15
CA GLY A 521 7.93 2.32 19.73
C GLY A 521 8.85 1.43 18.91
N PHE A 522 9.22 1.85 17.70
CA PHE A 522 10.21 1.14 16.88
C PHE A 522 11.45 2.01 16.72
N LYS A 523 12.49 1.71 17.51
CA LYS A 523 13.75 2.44 17.52
C LYS A 523 14.58 2.06 16.30
N LEU A 524 15.03 3.05 15.54
CA LEU A 524 16.00 2.90 14.45
C LEU A 524 17.31 3.54 14.90
N THR A 525 18.41 2.79 14.77
CA THR A 525 19.75 3.24 15.14
C THR A 525 20.74 3.00 13.99
N GLY A 526 21.83 3.76 13.95
CA GLY A 526 22.83 3.67 12.87
C GLY A 526 22.35 4.14 11.50
N GLU A 527 22.98 3.63 10.43
CA GLU A 527 22.73 3.99 9.04
C GLU A 527 22.75 2.74 8.14
N LEU A 528 22.01 2.75 7.03
CA LEU A 528 21.97 1.64 6.07
C LEU A 528 23.34 1.47 5.39
N ALA A 529 23.80 0.22 5.26
CA ALA A 529 25.08 -0.08 4.60
C ALA A 529 25.06 0.22 3.08
N GLU A 530 26.25 0.40 2.49
CA GLU A 530 26.38 0.74 1.07
C GLU A 530 25.67 -0.27 0.15
N GLY A 531 24.76 0.23 -0.69
CA GLY A 531 24.00 -0.58 -1.64
C GLY A 531 22.74 -1.26 -1.06
N ILE A 532 22.45 -1.13 0.24
CA ILE A 532 21.16 -1.52 0.84
C ILE A 532 20.09 -0.50 0.44
N THR A 533 18.85 -0.95 0.23
CA THR A 533 17.73 -0.08 -0.17
C THR A 533 16.68 0.07 0.93
N ALA A 534 15.86 1.13 0.85
CA ALA A 534 14.68 1.30 1.70
C ALA A 534 13.68 0.13 1.58
N THR A 535 13.69 -0.61 0.46
CA THR A 535 12.87 -1.81 0.32
C THR A 535 13.37 -2.94 1.23
N ASP A 536 14.68 -3.17 1.29
CA ASP A 536 15.30 -4.18 2.18
C ASP A 536 15.02 -3.86 3.66
N MET A 537 15.08 -2.57 3.99
CA MET A 537 14.74 -2.05 5.31
C MET A 537 13.26 -2.31 5.67
N VAL A 538 12.29 -1.95 4.81
CA VAL A 538 10.87 -2.17 5.15
C VAL A 538 10.50 -3.65 5.18
N LEU A 539 11.11 -4.52 4.36
CA LEU A 539 10.89 -5.96 4.46
C LEU A 539 11.39 -6.51 5.81
N THR A 540 12.52 -6.00 6.30
CA THR A 540 13.08 -6.35 7.62
C THR A 540 12.18 -5.85 8.77
N VAL A 541 11.73 -4.59 8.71
CA VAL A 541 10.75 -4.02 9.65
C VAL A 541 9.43 -4.80 9.64
N THR A 542 8.95 -5.21 8.46
CA THR A 542 7.70 -5.98 8.29
C THR A 542 7.81 -7.37 8.92
N GLU A 543 8.93 -8.05 8.74
CA GLU A 543 9.24 -9.33 9.40
C GLU A 543 9.22 -9.18 10.94
N MET A 544 9.88 -8.15 11.47
CA MET A 544 9.98 -7.90 12.92
C MET A 544 8.63 -7.54 13.55
N LEU A 545 7.87 -6.62 12.95
CA LEU A 545 6.58 -6.18 13.48
C LEU A 545 5.50 -7.28 13.38
N ARG A 546 5.55 -8.16 12.37
CA ARG A 546 4.71 -9.38 12.36
C ARG A 546 5.06 -10.36 13.45
N LYS A 547 6.34 -10.54 13.78
CA LYS A 547 6.78 -11.39 14.91
C LYS A 547 6.36 -10.82 16.26
N LYS A 548 6.30 -9.49 16.42
CA LYS A 548 5.77 -8.83 17.64
C LYS A 548 4.24 -8.96 17.77
N GLY A 549 3.51 -8.84 16.66
CA GLY A 549 2.04 -8.92 16.65
C GLY A 549 1.35 -7.59 16.96
N VAL A 550 1.56 -6.58 16.11
CA VAL A 550 1.07 -5.20 16.31
C VAL A 550 -0.36 -4.93 15.78
N VAL A 551 -1.21 -5.97 15.70
CA VAL A 551 -2.56 -5.86 15.11
C VAL A 551 -3.46 -4.95 15.94
N GLY A 552 -4.04 -3.93 15.31
CA GLY A 552 -4.90 -2.93 15.96
C GLY A 552 -4.14 -1.89 16.80
N LYS A 553 -2.80 -1.92 16.79
CA LYS A 553 -1.93 -0.97 17.50
C LYS A 553 -1.41 0.09 16.53
N PHE A 554 -0.96 1.21 17.09
CA PHE A 554 -0.09 2.14 16.37
C PHE A 554 1.36 1.67 16.49
N VAL A 555 2.16 1.93 15.46
CA VAL A 555 3.64 1.88 15.53
C VAL A 555 4.15 3.30 15.34
N GLU A 556 5.13 3.72 16.14
CA GLU A 556 5.77 5.03 16.06
C GLU A 556 7.28 4.87 16.00
N PHE A 557 7.90 5.41 14.96
CA PHE A 557 9.33 5.28 14.68
C PHE A 557 10.12 6.42 15.32
N TYR A 558 11.22 6.09 15.98
CA TYR A 558 12.06 7.03 16.73
C TYR A 558 13.52 6.56 16.78
N GLY A 559 14.42 7.35 17.39
CA GLY A 559 15.85 7.04 17.46
C GLY A 559 16.71 7.85 16.49
N ASP A 560 18.03 7.79 16.65
CA ASP A 560 19.00 8.58 15.88
C ASP A 560 19.06 8.16 14.40
N GLY A 561 18.72 6.91 14.08
CA GLY A 561 18.63 6.43 12.69
C GLY A 561 17.69 7.24 11.80
N LEU A 562 16.71 7.96 12.35
CA LEU A 562 15.79 8.81 11.59
C LEU A 562 16.51 9.92 10.80
N GLN A 563 17.65 10.44 11.29
CA GLN A 563 18.40 11.50 10.61
C GLN A 563 19.04 11.03 9.29
N HIS A 564 19.22 9.72 9.11
CA HIS A 564 19.78 9.09 7.91
C HIS A 564 18.70 8.68 6.89
N LEU A 565 17.41 8.75 7.25
CA LEU A 565 16.30 8.35 6.38
C LEU A 565 15.64 9.55 5.70
N SER A 566 15.64 9.57 4.36
CA SER A 566 14.87 10.55 3.61
C SER A 566 13.37 10.33 3.77
N LEU A 567 12.55 11.35 3.53
CA LEU A 567 11.11 11.21 3.72
C LEU A 567 10.48 10.11 2.83
N ALA A 568 11.08 9.84 1.67
CA ALA A 568 10.63 8.75 0.81
C ALA A 568 10.88 7.36 1.43
N ASP A 569 11.98 7.18 2.17
CA ASP A 569 12.30 5.93 2.85
C ASP A 569 11.35 5.70 4.04
N ARG A 570 11.01 6.78 4.76
CA ARG A 570 9.97 6.80 5.81
C ARG A 570 8.60 6.43 5.24
N ALA A 571 8.20 7.04 4.11
CA ALA A 571 6.95 6.72 3.43
C ALA A 571 6.89 5.26 2.93
N THR A 572 8.02 4.69 2.46
CA THR A 572 8.13 3.26 2.14
C THR A 572 7.85 2.38 3.36
N ILE A 573 8.37 2.73 4.55
CA ILE A 573 8.06 2.01 5.81
C ILE A 573 6.59 2.16 6.22
N SER A 574 6.04 3.37 6.17
CA SER A 574 4.65 3.65 6.55
C SER A 574 3.62 3.04 5.60
N ASN A 575 3.97 2.83 4.32
CA ASN A 575 3.12 2.19 3.32
C ASN A 575 2.75 0.75 3.70
N MET A 576 3.71 -0.01 4.25
CA MET A 576 3.54 -1.42 4.59
C MET A 576 2.92 -1.66 5.98
N ALA A 577 2.33 -0.65 6.62
CA ALA A 577 1.66 -0.81 7.91
C ALA A 577 0.55 -1.88 7.92
N PRO A 578 -0.31 -2.03 6.88
CA PRO A 578 -1.25 -3.15 6.79
C PRO A 578 -0.53 -4.51 6.68
N GLU A 579 0.62 -4.54 6.02
CA GLU A 579 1.44 -5.73 5.77
C GLU A 579 2.14 -6.23 7.03
N TYR A 580 2.46 -5.35 7.99
CA TYR A 580 2.78 -5.73 9.39
C TYR A 580 1.58 -5.74 10.36
N GLY A 581 0.45 -5.17 9.97
CA GLY A 581 -0.84 -5.22 10.67
C GLY A 581 -1.12 -4.07 11.63
N ALA A 582 -0.23 -3.08 11.71
CA ALA A 582 -0.49 -1.87 12.50
C ALA A 582 -1.58 -1.03 11.83
N THR A 583 -2.34 -0.27 12.62
CA THR A 583 -3.29 0.71 12.08
C THR A 583 -2.54 1.83 11.35
N CYS A 584 -1.37 2.23 11.86
CA CYS A 584 -0.45 3.16 11.20
C CYS A 584 1.02 2.88 11.59
N GLY A 585 1.95 3.35 10.77
CA GLY A 585 3.38 3.43 11.09
C GLY A 585 3.84 4.89 11.02
N PHE A 586 3.93 5.56 12.17
CA PHE A 586 4.06 7.00 12.30
C PHE A 586 5.51 7.47 12.41
N PHE A 587 5.90 8.49 11.63
CA PHE A 587 7.16 9.21 11.78
C PHE A 587 6.90 10.63 12.30
N PRO A 588 7.77 11.19 13.16
CA PRO A 588 7.66 12.56 13.62
C PRO A 588 8.05 13.57 12.53
N VAL A 589 7.61 14.83 12.68
CA VAL A 589 8.04 15.93 11.80
C VAL A 589 9.41 16.41 12.23
N ASP A 590 10.33 16.59 11.29
CA ASP A 590 11.67 17.10 11.54
C ASP A 590 12.17 17.99 10.38
N ASN A 591 13.48 18.24 10.35
CA ASN A 591 14.13 18.98 9.27
C ASN A 591 14.04 18.28 7.90
N GLU A 592 13.99 16.95 7.84
CA GLU A 592 13.78 16.21 6.60
C GLU A 592 12.34 16.39 6.08
N THR A 593 11.35 16.47 6.97
CA THR A 593 9.98 16.84 6.61
C THR A 593 9.91 18.22 5.96
N LEU A 594 10.56 19.23 6.55
CA LEU A 594 10.59 20.59 5.96
C LEU A 594 11.33 20.60 4.61
N LYS A 595 12.45 19.87 4.51
CA LYS A 595 13.22 19.67 3.26
C LYS A 595 12.37 19.01 2.17
N TYR A 596 11.59 17.97 2.48
CA TYR A 596 10.71 17.32 1.53
C TYR A 596 9.57 18.23 1.05
N LEU A 597 8.93 18.97 1.96
CA LEU A 597 7.88 19.94 1.59
C LEU A 597 8.43 21.00 0.62
N LYS A 598 9.66 21.49 0.85
CA LYS A 598 10.36 22.42 -0.06
C LYS A 598 10.74 21.75 -1.39
N ALA A 599 11.28 20.54 -1.36
CA ALA A 599 11.67 19.75 -2.54
C ALA A 599 10.49 19.42 -3.46
N THR A 600 9.30 19.25 -2.88
CA THR A 600 8.02 19.05 -3.59
C THR A 600 7.28 20.35 -3.91
N GLY A 601 7.94 21.51 -3.78
CA GLY A 601 7.44 22.78 -4.27
C GLY A 601 6.31 23.43 -3.47
N ARG A 602 5.99 22.93 -2.25
CA ARG A 602 5.01 23.59 -1.36
C ARG A 602 5.44 25.02 -1.04
N SER A 603 4.46 25.88 -0.73
CA SER A 603 4.70 27.30 -0.47
C SER A 603 5.45 27.54 0.84
N GLU A 604 6.34 28.53 0.85
CA GLU A 604 7.09 28.95 2.05
C GLU A 604 6.13 29.35 3.20
N GLU A 605 4.94 29.89 2.91
CA GLU A 605 3.90 30.15 3.93
C GLU A 605 3.38 28.86 4.61
N ARG A 606 3.26 27.74 3.88
CA ARG A 606 2.89 26.43 4.47
C ARG A 606 4.05 25.87 5.27
N ILE A 607 5.28 25.93 4.76
CA ILE A 607 6.48 25.40 5.43
C ILE A 607 6.70 26.12 6.77
N ALA A 608 6.64 27.47 6.77
CA ALA A 608 6.74 28.27 7.99
C ALA A 608 5.60 28.01 8.98
N LEU A 609 4.38 27.71 8.51
CA LEU A 609 3.28 27.28 9.37
C LEU A 609 3.56 25.91 9.99
N VAL A 610 4.00 24.91 9.21
CA VAL A 610 4.27 23.55 9.69
C VAL A 610 5.32 23.57 10.80
N GLU A 611 6.44 24.28 10.58
CA GLU A 611 7.49 24.42 11.59
C GLU A 611 6.97 25.14 12.85
N ALA A 612 6.42 26.35 12.71
CA ALA A 612 6.00 27.16 13.85
C ALA A 612 4.88 26.51 14.67
N TYR A 613 3.94 25.84 14.01
CA TYR A 613 2.83 25.14 14.67
C TYR A 613 3.33 23.93 15.46
N LEU A 614 4.17 23.07 14.88
CA LEU A 614 4.58 21.83 15.54
C LEU A 614 5.62 22.06 16.64
N LYS A 615 6.48 23.08 16.51
CA LYS A 615 7.31 23.56 17.62
C LYS A 615 6.46 24.12 18.76
N ALA A 616 5.42 24.92 18.47
CA ALA A 616 4.49 25.43 19.48
C ALA A 616 3.64 24.33 20.17
N GLN A 617 3.51 23.13 19.58
CA GLN A 617 2.78 22.00 20.15
C GLN A 617 3.67 20.95 20.87
N GLY A 618 5.01 21.06 20.81
CA GLY A 618 5.90 19.99 21.29
C GLY A 618 5.77 18.70 20.46
N MET A 619 5.67 18.87 19.13
CA MET A 619 5.45 17.81 18.12
C MET A 619 6.44 17.87 16.94
N PHE A 620 7.41 18.78 16.97
CA PHE A 620 8.55 18.82 16.05
C PHE A 620 9.72 18.08 16.71
N HIS A 621 10.32 17.11 16.03
CA HIS A 621 11.38 16.28 16.56
C HIS A 621 12.74 16.97 16.46
N GLU A 622 13.40 17.06 17.61
CA GLU A 622 14.77 17.54 17.80
C GLU A 622 15.54 16.41 18.52
N PRO A 623 16.85 16.19 18.23
CA PRO A 623 17.54 14.93 18.59
C PRO A 623 17.69 14.67 20.10
N ASP A 624 17.53 15.70 20.93
CA ASP A 624 17.65 15.71 22.38
C ASP A 624 16.30 15.68 23.11
N MET A 625 15.17 15.62 22.40
CA MET A 625 13.87 15.42 23.05
C MET A 625 13.75 14.06 23.73
N GLU A 626 13.16 14.06 24.93
CA GLU A 626 12.98 12.86 25.74
C GLU A 626 12.06 11.82 25.08
N GLU A 627 12.47 10.54 25.07
CA GLU A 627 11.73 9.46 24.42
C GLU A 627 10.28 9.34 24.95
N PRO A 628 9.25 9.24 24.08
CA PRO A 628 7.87 9.06 24.51
C PRO A 628 7.62 7.76 25.28
N LEU A 629 6.56 7.75 26.10
CA LEU A 629 6.14 6.55 26.84
C LEU A 629 5.35 5.58 25.96
N PHE A 630 6.07 4.75 25.21
CA PHE A 630 5.47 3.66 24.42
C PHE A 630 4.95 2.50 25.30
N THR A 631 3.92 1.79 24.83
CA THR A 631 3.36 0.58 25.45
C THR A 631 4.43 -0.51 25.59
N ASP A 632 5.20 -0.70 24.53
CA ASP A 632 6.26 -1.70 24.38
C ASP A 632 7.15 -1.24 23.21
N THR A 633 8.38 -1.77 23.08
CA THR A 633 9.35 -1.32 22.07
C THR A 633 9.97 -2.46 21.24
N LEU A 634 10.56 -2.09 20.11
CA LEU A 634 11.56 -2.86 19.36
C LEU A 634 12.72 -1.92 18.98
N GLU A 635 13.84 -2.50 18.59
CA GLU A 635 15.00 -1.77 18.05
C GLU A 635 15.56 -2.49 16.82
N LEU A 636 16.03 -1.72 15.84
CA LEU A 636 16.72 -2.18 14.64
C LEU A 636 17.93 -1.27 14.36
N ASP A 637 19.13 -1.86 14.43
CA ASP A 637 20.34 -1.29 13.84
C ASP A 637 20.25 -1.39 12.31
N LEU A 638 20.25 -0.24 11.63
CA LEU A 638 20.17 -0.15 10.17
C LEU A 638 21.40 -0.74 9.46
N ALA A 639 22.56 -0.80 10.13
CA ALA A 639 23.75 -1.46 9.59
C ALA A 639 23.60 -2.99 9.52
N GLY A 640 22.64 -3.56 10.26
CA GLY A 640 22.28 -4.99 10.23
C GLY A 640 21.29 -5.39 9.12
N VAL A 641 20.85 -4.46 8.26
CA VAL A 641 19.91 -4.75 7.17
C VAL A 641 20.63 -5.40 5.98
N GLU A 642 20.17 -6.59 5.58
CA GLU A 642 20.71 -7.35 4.43
C GLU A 642 19.84 -7.19 3.16
N PRO A 643 20.43 -7.25 1.95
CA PRO A 643 19.66 -7.29 0.70
C PRO A 643 18.69 -8.48 0.71
N SER A 644 17.41 -8.23 0.46
CA SER A 644 16.36 -9.23 0.64
C SER A 644 15.14 -9.04 -0.26
N LEU A 645 14.41 -10.14 -0.43
CA LEU A 645 13.09 -10.17 -1.07
C LEU A 645 12.09 -10.71 -0.05
N ALA A 646 10.79 -10.62 -0.33
CA ALA A 646 9.78 -11.33 0.46
C ALA A 646 8.87 -12.19 -0.41
N GLY A 647 8.70 -13.47 -0.05
CA GLY A 647 7.97 -14.44 -0.86
C GLY A 647 8.20 -15.90 -0.46
N PRO A 648 7.56 -16.85 -1.17
CA PRO A 648 6.85 -16.65 -2.45
C PRO A 648 5.39 -16.22 -2.33
N LYS A 649 4.81 -16.10 -1.12
CA LYS A 649 3.35 -15.96 -0.94
C LYS A 649 2.86 -14.94 0.10
N ARG A 650 3.72 -14.37 0.95
CA ARG A 650 3.30 -13.34 1.94
C ARG A 650 4.35 -12.22 2.08
N PRO A 651 3.95 -10.98 2.42
CA PRO A 651 4.88 -9.84 2.49
C PRO A 651 5.89 -9.92 3.64
N GLN A 652 5.57 -10.65 4.70
CA GLN A 652 6.45 -10.88 5.85
C GLN A 652 7.39 -12.09 5.72
N ASP A 653 7.30 -12.85 4.62
CA ASP A 653 8.17 -14.00 4.38
C ASP A 653 9.52 -13.50 3.80
N ARG A 654 10.29 -12.75 4.59
CA ARG A 654 11.57 -12.18 4.16
C ARG A 654 12.60 -13.29 3.91
N VAL A 655 13.34 -13.14 2.81
CA VAL A 655 14.39 -14.06 2.34
C VAL A 655 15.58 -13.21 1.92
N GLY A 656 16.73 -13.38 2.57
CA GLY A 656 17.98 -12.75 2.14
C GLY A 656 18.33 -13.13 0.69
N LEU A 657 18.91 -12.22 -0.08
CA LEU A 657 19.12 -12.35 -1.53
C LEU A 657 19.88 -13.63 -1.92
N SER A 658 20.84 -14.05 -1.10
CA SER A 658 21.61 -15.28 -1.27
C SER A 658 20.80 -16.58 -1.08
N LYS A 659 19.55 -16.48 -0.61
CA LYS A 659 18.64 -17.58 -0.25
C LYS A 659 17.34 -17.62 -1.06
N VAL A 660 17.13 -16.72 -2.02
CA VAL A 660 15.95 -16.75 -2.92
C VAL A 660 15.85 -18.08 -3.69
N LYS A 661 16.99 -18.59 -4.18
CA LYS A 661 17.11 -19.90 -4.83
C LYS A 661 16.65 -21.03 -3.91
N ASP A 662 17.27 -21.16 -2.74
CA ASP A 662 16.94 -22.17 -1.73
C ASP A 662 15.46 -22.10 -1.31
N ASN A 663 14.92 -20.90 -1.11
CA ASN A 663 13.50 -20.67 -0.79
C ASN A 663 12.56 -21.16 -1.91
N PHE A 664 12.87 -20.86 -3.18
CA PHE A 664 12.08 -21.33 -4.31
C PHE A 664 12.11 -22.86 -4.43
N GLU A 665 13.29 -23.49 -4.33
CA GLU A 665 13.41 -24.96 -4.42
C GLU A 665 12.67 -25.66 -3.27
N ASN A 666 12.73 -25.10 -2.05
CA ASN A 666 11.95 -25.59 -0.91
C ASN A 666 10.43 -25.46 -1.12
N ALA A 667 9.96 -24.38 -1.75
CA ALA A 667 8.54 -24.24 -2.11
C ALA A 667 8.14 -25.21 -3.24
N LEU A 668 8.96 -25.37 -4.28
CA LEU A 668 8.71 -26.27 -5.41
C LEU A 668 8.60 -27.73 -4.95
N THR A 669 9.49 -28.15 -4.06
CA THR A 669 9.52 -29.51 -3.50
C THR A 669 8.46 -29.73 -2.42
N GLY A 670 8.31 -28.80 -1.47
CA GLY A 670 7.47 -28.96 -0.28
C GLY A 670 6.01 -28.50 -0.42
N GLU A 671 5.77 -27.32 -1.01
CA GLU A 671 4.40 -26.79 -1.18
C GLU A 671 3.73 -27.29 -2.47
N PHE A 672 4.48 -27.32 -3.57
CA PHE A 672 3.94 -27.69 -4.89
C PHE A 672 4.18 -29.15 -5.28
N GLY A 673 4.99 -29.90 -4.52
CA GLY A 673 5.19 -31.34 -4.71
C GLY A 673 5.95 -31.77 -5.97
N LYS A 674 6.65 -30.85 -6.66
CA LYS A 674 7.25 -31.05 -7.99
C LYS A 674 8.72 -31.46 -7.98
N ALA A 675 9.18 -32.08 -6.90
CA ALA A 675 10.58 -32.50 -6.75
C ALA A 675 11.10 -33.37 -7.91
N SER A 676 10.26 -34.27 -8.46
CA SER A 676 10.60 -35.13 -9.60
C SER A 676 10.58 -34.42 -10.97
N GLU A 677 10.09 -33.19 -11.03
CA GLU A 677 9.98 -32.37 -12.24
C GLU A 677 10.80 -31.08 -12.14
N ALA A 678 11.68 -30.93 -11.14
CA ALA A 678 12.33 -29.66 -10.82
C ALA A 678 13.05 -29.00 -12.02
N ASP A 679 13.73 -29.79 -12.84
CA ASP A 679 14.47 -29.31 -14.03
C ASP A 679 13.69 -29.47 -15.34
N LYS A 680 12.37 -29.70 -15.27
CA LYS A 680 11.46 -29.68 -16.41
C LYS A 680 11.46 -28.29 -17.04
N ARG A 681 11.76 -28.25 -18.34
CA ARG A 681 11.52 -27.11 -19.22
C ARG A 681 10.56 -27.52 -20.33
N VAL A 682 9.72 -26.59 -20.77
CA VAL A 682 8.69 -26.82 -21.79
C VAL A 682 8.79 -25.75 -22.88
N PRO A 683 8.75 -26.13 -24.17
CA PRO A 683 8.86 -25.16 -25.26
C PRO A 683 7.63 -24.25 -25.29
N VAL A 684 7.84 -22.99 -25.67
CA VAL A 684 6.75 -22.05 -25.94
C VAL A 684 6.34 -22.17 -27.41
N GLU A 685 5.03 -22.26 -27.66
CA GLU A 685 4.50 -22.57 -28.99
C GLU A 685 4.71 -21.40 -29.96
N GLY A 686 5.53 -21.60 -31.00
CA GLY A 686 5.87 -20.59 -32.00
C GLY A 686 7.19 -19.83 -31.75
N GLU A 687 7.85 -20.06 -30.60
CA GLU A 687 9.04 -19.34 -30.15
C GLU A 687 10.32 -20.21 -30.18
N ASP A 688 11.50 -19.59 -30.08
CA ASP A 688 12.80 -20.29 -30.08
C ASP A 688 13.32 -20.66 -28.67
N TYR A 689 12.51 -20.42 -27.63
CA TYR A 689 12.86 -20.63 -26.23
C TYR A 689 11.87 -21.55 -25.49
N ASP A 690 12.31 -22.01 -24.32
CA ASP A 690 11.54 -22.81 -23.37
C ASP A 690 11.37 -22.05 -22.04
N ILE A 691 10.44 -22.52 -21.20
CA ILE A 691 10.25 -22.03 -19.82
C ILE A 691 10.32 -23.19 -18.83
N GLY A 692 10.97 -22.97 -17.69
CA GLY A 692 11.09 -23.95 -16.61
C GLY A 692 10.48 -23.47 -15.29
N HIS A 693 10.56 -24.30 -14.26
CA HIS A 693 10.18 -23.89 -12.92
C HIS A 693 11.06 -22.73 -12.42
N GLY A 694 10.43 -21.74 -11.78
CA GLY A 694 11.08 -20.56 -11.20
C GLY A 694 11.51 -19.48 -12.20
N ASP A 695 11.30 -19.70 -13.50
CA ASP A 695 11.54 -18.65 -14.49
C ASP A 695 10.58 -17.47 -14.26
N VAL A 696 11.11 -16.25 -14.39
CA VAL A 696 10.41 -15.00 -14.07
C VAL A 696 9.57 -14.59 -15.27
N MET A 697 8.24 -14.71 -15.16
CA MET A 697 7.31 -14.33 -16.23
C MET A 697 6.87 -12.86 -16.15
N ILE A 698 6.99 -12.23 -14.98
CA ILE A 698 6.62 -10.82 -14.74
C ILE A 698 7.71 -10.15 -13.91
N ALA A 699 8.22 -9.01 -14.39
CA ALA A 699 9.13 -8.14 -13.66
C ALA A 699 8.60 -6.69 -13.67
N ALA A 700 8.08 -6.21 -12.54
CA ALA A 700 7.31 -4.95 -12.49
C ALA A 700 7.90 -3.93 -11.52
N ILE A 701 8.34 -2.79 -12.05
CA ILE A 701 8.57 -1.58 -11.27
C ILE A 701 7.21 -0.88 -11.16
N THR A 702 6.61 -0.97 -9.98
CA THR A 702 5.19 -0.67 -9.71
C THR A 702 5.00 -0.26 -8.25
N SER A 703 3.78 0.16 -7.90
CA SER A 703 3.34 0.58 -6.55
C SER A 703 3.90 1.89 -6.05
N CYS A 704 3.06 2.67 -5.37
CA CYS A 704 3.46 3.82 -4.57
C CYS A 704 4.55 3.47 -3.54
N THR A 705 4.57 2.26 -2.98
CA THR A 705 5.54 1.77 -1.98
C THR A 705 6.99 2.10 -2.31
N ASN A 706 7.37 1.99 -3.59
CA ASN A 706 8.72 2.21 -4.09
C ASN A 706 8.79 3.26 -5.20
N THR A 707 7.71 3.53 -5.95
CA THR A 707 7.74 4.53 -7.04
C THR A 707 7.66 5.99 -6.56
N SER A 708 7.36 6.23 -5.28
CA SER A 708 7.52 7.54 -4.63
C SER A 708 8.94 7.81 -4.13
N ASN A 709 9.88 6.90 -4.36
CA ASN A 709 11.22 6.97 -3.81
C ASN A 709 12.26 7.12 -4.94
N PRO A 710 12.76 8.34 -5.19
CA PRO A 710 13.74 8.60 -6.24
C PRO A 710 15.03 7.80 -6.09
N ASN A 711 15.46 7.47 -4.87
CA ASN A 711 16.71 6.75 -4.63
C ASN A 711 16.67 5.38 -5.32
N VAL A 712 15.62 4.60 -5.07
CA VAL A 712 15.48 3.25 -5.65
C VAL A 712 15.11 3.26 -7.14
N LEU A 713 14.41 4.29 -7.63
CA LEU A 713 14.11 4.41 -9.06
C LEU A 713 15.31 4.86 -9.88
N VAL A 714 16.11 5.80 -9.38
CA VAL A 714 17.42 6.13 -9.96
C VAL A 714 18.35 4.92 -9.88
N ALA A 715 18.37 4.18 -8.78
CA ALA A 715 19.14 2.92 -8.69
C ALA A 715 18.72 1.90 -9.76
N ALA A 716 17.43 1.70 -10.01
CA ALA A 716 16.93 0.82 -11.06
C ALA A 716 17.37 1.28 -12.46
N GLY A 717 17.28 2.59 -12.73
CA GLY A 717 17.80 3.19 -13.97
C GLY A 717 19.30 3.00 -14.14
N LEU A 718 20.08 3.13 -13.06
CA LEU A 718 21.52 2.91 -13.06
C LEU A 718 21.89 1.44 -13.29
N VAL A 719 21.19 0.48 -12.67
CA VAL A 719 21.34 -0.95 -12.93
C VAL A 719 21.05 -1.26 -14.40
N ALA A 720 19.96 -0.72 -14.95
CA ALA A 720 19.62 -0.88 -16.36
C ALA A 720 20.70 -0.29 -17.29
N ARG A 721 21.18 0.93 -17.00
CA ARG A 721 22.27 1.60 -17.73
C ARG A 721 23.57 0.80 -17.71
N ASN A 722 23.94 0.25 -16.55
CA ASN A 722 25.17 -0.52 -16.41
C ASN A 722 25.06 -1.87 -17.12
N ALA A 723 23.92 -2.55 -17.03
CA ALA A 723 23.62 -3.76 -17.79
C ALA A 723 23.62 -3.53 -19.31
N HIS A 724 23.02 -2.42 -19.77
CA HIS A 724 22.95 -2.03 -21.18
C HIS A 724 24.34 -1.75 -21.76
N LYS A 725 25.19 -1.00 -21.03
CA LYS A 725 26.60 -0.76 -21.40
C LYS A 725 27.40 -2.05 -21.56
N LEU A 726 27.12 -3.07 -20.75
CA LEU A 726 27.75 -4.40 -20.83
C LEU A 726 27.10 -5.31 -21.88
N GLY A 727 26.07 -4.86 -22.58
CA GLY A 727 25.38 -5.61 -23.64
C GLY A 727 24.46 -6.72 -23.14
N LEU A 728 24.09 -6.72 -21.85
CA LEU A 728 23.07 -7.63 -21.32
C LEU A 728 21.70 -7.32 -21.92
N LYS A 729 20.81 -8.32 -21.92
CA LYS A 729 19.40 -8.21 -22.34
C LYS A 729 18.51 -8.99 -21.40
N VAL A 730 17.29 -8.49 -21.18
CA VAL A 730 16.20 -9.21 -20.51
C VAL A 730 15.81 -10.45 -21.32
N LYS A 731 15.34 -11.51 -20.64
CA LYS A 731 14.92 -12.75 -21.30
C LYS A 731 13.56 -12.59 -22.00
N PRO A 732 13.33 -13.21 -23.18
CA PRO A 732 12.17 -12.92 -24.02
C PRO A 732 10.82 -13.28 -23.37
N TRP A 733 10.80 -14.23 -22.44
CA TRP A 733 9.61 -14.62 -21.67
C TRP A 733 9.22 -13.65 -20.55
N VAL A 734 10.04 -12.64 -20.23
CA VAL A 734 9.82 -11.74 -19.09
C VAL A 734 8.94 -10.57 -19.51
N LYS A 735 7.73 -10.48 -18.94
CA LYS A 735 6.89 -9.29 -19.03
C LYS A 735 7.44 -8.17 -18.13
N THR A 736 8.28 -7.31 -18.69
CA THR A 736 8.80 -6.10 -18.01
C THR A 736 7.79 -4.94 -18.07
N SER A 737 7.76 -4.11 -17.02
CA SER A 737 6.87 -2.94 -16.95
C SER A 737 7.35 -1.89 -15.95
N LEU A 738 7.19 -0.60 -16.31
CA LEU A 738 7.38 0.55 -15.42
C LEU A 738 6.06 1.32 -15.28
N ALA A 739 5.49 1.33 -14.08
CA ALA A 739 4.26 2.03 -13.73
C ALA A 739 4.49 2.99 -12.54
N PRO A 740 4.89 4.25 -12.81
CA PRO A 740 5.18 5.23 -11.76
C PRO A 740 3.91 5.74 -11.06
N GLY A 741 4.01 6.10 -9.78
CA GLY A 741 2.92 6.72 -9.05
C GLY A 741 2.77 8.24 -9.22
N SER A 742 3.61 8.92 -9.99
CA SER A 742 3.33 10.27 -10.51
C SER A 742 4.11 10.57 -11.79
N GLN A 743 3.67 11.58 -12.56
CA GLN A 743 4.35 12.02 -13.78
C GLN A 743 5.76 12.59 -13.53
N VAL A 744 6.02 13.12 -12.33
CA VAL A 744 7.33 13.68 -11.93
C VAL A 744 8.45 12.63 -12.00
N VAL A 745 8.11 11.35 -11.79
CA VAL A 745 9.04 10.23 -11.95
C VAL A 745 9.59 10.16 -13.37
N THR A 746 8.71 10.21 -14.37
CA THR A 746 9.11 10.15 -15.78
C THR A 746 9.91 11.39 -16.18
N ASP A 747 9.65 12.56 -15.57
CA ASP A 747 10.45 13.77 -15.81
C ASP A 747 11.90 13.61 -15.32
N TYR A 748 12.14 13.16 -14.08
CA TYR A 748 13.51 13.01 -13.59
C TYR A 748 14.25 11.80 -14.21
N LEU A 749 13.55 10.71 -14.55
CA LEU A 749 14.15 9.59 -15.31
C LEU A 749 14.50 10.00 -16.75
N THR A 750 13.73 10.91 -17.37
CA THR A 750 14.06 11.46 -18.68
C THR A 750 15.20 12.48 -18.61
N LYS A 751 15.18 13.39 -17.63
CA LYS A 751 16.22 14.42 -17.40
C LYS A 751 17.59 13.82 -17.06
N SER A 752 17.62 12.74 -16.29
CA SER A 752 18.84 11.96 -16.01
C SER A 752 19.29 11.07 -17.18
N GLY A 753 18.47 10.92 -18.22
CA GLY A 753 18.69 10.02 -19.36
C GLY A 753 18.37 8.55 -19.09
N LEU A 754 18.20 8.14 -17.82
CA LEU A 754 18.04 6.75 -17.38
C LEU A 754 16.80 6.05 -17.95
N GLN A 755 15.75 6.79 -18.32
CA GLN A 755 14.57 6.21 -18.98
C GLN A 755 14.95 5.44 -20.25
N LYS A 756 15.95 5.90 -21.02
CA LYS A 756 16.39 5.21 -22.26
C LYS A 756 17.02 3.84 -21.99
N ASP A 757 17.68 3.70 -20.85
CA ASP A 757 18.30 2.43 -20.44
C ASP A 757 17.26 1.48 -19.82
N LEU A 758 16.27 2.01 -19.11
CA LEU A 758 15.07 1.26 -18.69
C LEU A 758 14.27 0.77 -19.91
N ASP A 759 14.06 1.63 -20.90
CA ASP A 759 13.43 1.30 -22.18
C ASP A 759 14.18 0.20 -22.94
N ALA A 760 15.52 0.24 -22.94
CA ALA A 760 16.37 -0.79 -23.54
C ALA A 760 16.26 -2.16 -22.84
N MET A 761 15.77 -2.18 -21.59
CA MET A 761 15.42 -3.40 -20.83
C MET A 761 13.91 -3.69 -20.82
N GLY A 762 13.12 -3.01 -21.64
CA GLY A 762 11.66 -3.17 -21.74
C GLY A 762 10.86 -2.59 -20.57
N PHE A 763 11.51 -1.90 -19.62
CA PHE A 763 10.86 -1.13 -18.55
C PHE A 763 10.35 0.22 -19.08
N ASN A 764 9.62 0.17 -20.21
CA ASN A 764 8.90 1.31 -20.75
C ASN A 764 7.74 1.70 -19.83
N LEU A 765 7.35 2.97 -19.88
CA LEU A 765 6.14 3.46 -19.23
C LEU A 765 4.91 2.68 -19.74
N VAL A 766 4.16 2.05 -18.83
CA VAL A 766 2.91 1.33 -19.15
C VAL A 766 1.65 2.03 -18.64
N GLY A 767 1.77 3.01 -17.74
CA GLY A 767 0.65 3.70 -17.10
C GLY A 767 1.05 4.36 -15.78
N TYR A 768 0.29 5.38 -15.35
CA TYR A 768 0.45 6.00 -14.03
C TYR A 768 -0.67 5.50 -13.11
N GLY A 769 -0.47 4.35 -12.47
CA GLY A 769 -1.50 3.70 -11.66
C GLY A 769 -1.06 2.36 -11.06
N CYS A 770 -1.91 1.77 -10.21
CA CYS A 770 -1.59 0.63 -9.37
C CYS A 770 -1.19 -0.64 -10.12
N THR A 771 -1.68 -0.82 -11.35
CA THR A 771 -1.24 -1.85 -12.33
C THR A 771 -0.92 -3.22 -11.69
N THR A 772 0.30 -3.71 -11.80
CA THR A 772 0.71 -5.04 -11.33
C THR A 772 0.59 -5.21 -9.81
N CYS A 773 0.58 -4.13 -9.01
CA CYS A 773 0.45 -4.19 -7.56
C CYS A 773 -0.99 -4.47 -7.07
N ILE A 774 -2.02 -4.10 -7.85
CA ILE A 774 -3.42 -4.48 -7.56
C ILE A 774 -3.80 -5.85 -8.16
N GLY A 775 -3.03 -6.32 -9.15
CA GLY A 775 -3.33 -7.50 -9.97
C GLY A 775 -3.72 -7.17 -11.41
N ASN A 776 -3.73 -5.88 -11.76
CA ASN A 776 -3.92 -5.38 -13.13
C ASN A 776 -2.65 -5.54 -14.00
N SER A 777 -1.95 -6.66 -13.84
CA SER A 777 -0.74 -7.01 -14.60
C SER A 777 -1.01 -7.33 -16.08
N GLY A 778 -2.28 -7.43 -16.48
CA GLY A 778 -2.71 -7.84 -17.82
C GLY A 778 -2.32 -9.28 -18.17
N PRO A 779 -2.78 -9.81 -19.32
CA PRO A 779 -2.44 -11.17 -19.73
C PRO A 779 -0.94 -11.32 -20.03
N LEU A 780 -0.38 -12.52 -19.80
CA LEU A 780 0.87 -12.92 -20.45
C LEU A 780 0.63 -13.12 -21.96
N GLN A 781 1.70 -13.40 -22.72
CA GLN A 781 1.55 -13.92 -24.08
C GLN A 781 0.73 -15.23 -24.03
N THR A 782 -0.11 -15.46 -25.04
CA THR A 782 -1.09 -16.57 -25.03
C THR A 782 -0.38 -17.92 -25.04
N GLU A 783 0.77 -17.96 -25.70
CA GLU A 783 1.67 -19.06 -25.93
C GLU A 783 2.39 -19.42 -24.62
N ILE A 784 2.87 -18.40 -23.88
CA ILE A 784 3.46 -18.54 -22.53
C ILE A 784 2.40 -19.02 -21.53
N SER A 785 1.23 -18.38 -21.45
CA SER A 785 0.15 -18.80 -20.53
C SER A 785 -0.31 -20.24 -20.85
N GLN A 786 -0.41 -20.62 -22.12
CA GLN A 786 -0.67 -22.00 -22.50
C GLN A 786 0.47 -22.95 -22.09
N ALA A 787 1.73 -22.60 -22.29
CA ALA A 787 2.86 -23.42 -21.87
C ALA A 787 2.90 -23.63 -20.34
N ILE A 788 2.58 -22.59 -19.57
CA ILE A 788 2.42 -22.66 -18.10
C ILE A 788 1.28 -23.59 -17.71
N ASN A 789 0.07 -23.32 -18.19
CA ASN A 789 -1.15 -24.00 -17.73
C ASN A 789 -1.27 -25.44 -18.24
N LYS A 790 -0.88 -25.74 -19.49
CA LYS A 790 -0.88 -27.11 -20.05
C LYS A 790 0.06 -28.05 -19.29
N ASN A 791 1.16 -27.53 -18.73
CA ASN A 791 2.23 -28.32 -18.10
C ASN A 791 2.31 -28.17 -16.57
N ASP A 792 1.39 -27.40 -15.98
CA ASP A 792 1.33 -27.04 -14.57
C ASP A 792 2.65 -26.44 -14.03
N MET A 793 3.16 -25.41 -14.72
CA MET A 793 4.45 -24.80 -14.37
C MET A 793 4.33 -23.85 -13.17
N VAL A 794 5.10 -24.12 -12.12
CA VAL A 794 5.35 -23.16 -11.03
C VAL A 794 6.38 -22.14 -11.53
N VAL A 795 5.90 -21.00 -11.99
CA VAL A 795 6.70 -19.85 -12.45
C VAL A 795 6.65 -18.69 -11.45
N SER A 796 7.58 -17.73 -11.60
CA SER A 796 7.76 -16.62 -10.66
C SER A 796 7.37 -15.24 -11.23
N SER A 797 7.05 -14.31 -10.34
CA SER A 797 7.14 -12.87 -10.57
C SER A 797 8.08 -12.21 -9.56
N VAL A 798 8.64 -11.07 -9.95
CA VAL A 798 9.39 -10.17 -9.07
C VAL A 798 8.84 -8.76 -9.25
N LEU A 799 8.36 -8.11 -8.19
CA LEU A 799 7.73 -6.80 -8.26
C LEU A 799 8.10 -5.89 -7.08
N SER A 800 8.14 -4.58 -7.30
CA SER A 800 8.35 -3.58 -6.24
C SER A 800 7.05 -3.16 -5.53
N GLY A 801 6.10 -4.10 -5.45
CA GLY A 801 4.84 -3.93 -4.72
C GLY A 801 4.96 -4.18 -3.21
N ASN A 802 3.81 -4.23 -2.55
CA ASN A 802 3.67 -4.55 -1.12
C ASN A 802 2.90 -5.87 -0.86
N ARG A 803 2.24 -6.45 -1.89
CA ARG A 803 1.44 -7.69 -1.76
C ARG A 803 1.79 -8.72 -2.84
N ASN A 804 2.02 -9.96 -2.41
CA ASN A 804 2.53 -11.08 -3.20
C ASN A 804 1.73 -12.39 -2.97
N PHE A 805 0.48 -12.30 -2.50
CA PHE A 805 -0.38 -13.46 -2.29
C PHE A 805 -0.59 -14.27 -3.58
N GLU A 806 -0.80 -15.58 -3.47
CA GLU A 806 -1.06 -16.45 -4.62
C GLU A 806 -2.30 -15.97 -5.39
N GLY A 807 -2.20 -15.82 -6.71
CA GLY A 807 -3.24 -15.23 -7.57
C GLY A 807 -3.40 -13.69 -7.49
N ARG A 808 -2.69 -12.98 -6.62
CA ARG A 808 -2.76 -11.49 -6.54
C ARG A 808 -2.06 -10.80 -7.71
N VAL A 809 -0.90 -11.28 -8.14
CA VAL A 809 -0.09 -10.60 -9.16
C VAL A 809 -0.55 -10.96 -10.58
N SER A 810 -0.77 -12.25 -10.84
CA SER A 810 -1.37 -12.80 -12.06
C SER A 810 -1.98 -14.17 -11.74
N GLN A 811 -2.92 -14.63 -12.56
CA GLN A 811 -3.50 -15.97 -12.45
C GLN A 811 -2.53 -17.06 -12.95
N ASP A 812 -1.59 -16.72 -13.85
CA ASP A 812 -0.57 -17.65 -14.35
C ASP A 812 0.58 -17.89 -13.36
N VAL A 813 0.70 -17.08 -12.30
CA VAL A 813 1.93 -17.00 -11.47
C VAL A 813 1.68 -17.41 -10.02
N LYS A 814 2.32 -18.52 -9.62
CA LYS A 814 2.15 -19.16 -8.30
C LYS A 814 3.16 -18.72 -7.24
N THR A 815 4.29 -18.14 -7.64
CA THR A 815 5.32 -17.65 -6.72
C THR A 815 5.63 -16.18 -7.01
N ASN A 816 5.54 -15.33 -5.99
CA ASN A 816 5.62 -13.88 -6.17
C ASN A 816 6.57 -13.29 -5.13
N TYR A 817 7.56 -12.53 -5.57
CA TYR A 817 8.58 -11.95 -4.71
C TYR A 817 8.55 -10.43 -4.74
N LEU A 818 8.39 -9.83 -3.55
CA LEU A 818 8.57 -8.39 -3.35
C LEU A 818 10.07 -8.10 -3.35
N ALA A 819 10.50 -7.07 -4.10
CA ALA A 819 11.92 -6.72 -4.25
C ALA A 819 12.09 -5.21 -4.50
N SER A 820 13.29 -4.68 -4.24
CA SER A 820 13.61 -3.31 -4.63
C SER A 820 13.59 -3.14 -6.16
N PRO A 821 13.18 -1.97 -6.70
CA PRO A 821 13.25 -1.69 -8.14
C PRO A 821 14.56 -2.10 -8.86
N PRO A 822 15.78 -1.88 -8.33
CA PRO A 822 17.00 -2.39 -8.96
C PRO A 822 17.11 -3.93 -8.95
N LEU A 823 16.60 -4.62 -7.93
CA LEU A 823 16.50 -6.09 -7.94
C LEU A 823 15.45 -6.58 -8.95
N VAL A 824 14.35 -5.86 -9.18
CA VAL A 824 13.38 -6.20 -10.24
C VAL A 824 14.08 -6.21 -11.62
N VAL A 825 14.92 -5.21 -11.91
CA VAL A 825 15.73 -5.17 -13.15
C VAL A 825 16.73 -6.35 -13.18
N ALA A 826 17.44 -6.61 -12.08
CA ALA A 826 18.40 -7.71 -12.00
C ALA A 826 17.75 -9.09 -12.23
N TYR A 827 16.56 -9.34 -11.68
CA TYR A 827 15.83 -10.60 -11.91
C TYR A 827 15.22 -10.71 -13.32
N ALA A 828 14.85 -9.61 -13.97
CA ALA A 828 14.46 -9.60 -15.38
C ALA A 828 15.62 -9.99 -16.32
N LEU A 829 16.83 -9.50 -16.03
CA LEU A 829 18.06 -9.87 -16.73
C LEU A 829 18.46 -11.32 -16.45
N ALA A 830 18.36 -11.76 -15.19
CA ALA A 830 18.70 -13.12 -14.78
C ALA A 830 17.73 -14.16 -15.35
N GLY A 831 16.45 -13.81 -15.46
CA GLY A 831 15.36 -14.59 -16.07
C GLY A 831 14.70 -15.62 -15.17
N SER A 832 15.20 -15.86 -13.95
CA SER A 832 14.77 -16.94 -13.07
C SER A 832 15.09 -16.66 -11.60
N THR A 833 14.20 -17.03 -10.67
CA THR A 833 14.44 -16.98 -9.21
C THR A 833 15.34 -18.12 -8.73
N ARG A 834 15.58 -19.14 -9.57
CA ARG A 834 16.53 -20.25 -9.33
C ARG A 834 18.01 -19.86 -9.51
N LYS A 835 18.33 -18.57 -9.64
CA LYS A 835 19.71 -18.05 -9.61
C LYS A 835 19.99 -17.34 -8.29
N ASN A 836 21.08 -17.70 -7.63
CA ASN A 836 21.65 -16.95 -6.53
C ASN A 836 22.48 -15.78 -7.06
N LEU A 837 21.90 -14.58 -7.12
CA LEU A 837 22.53 -13.39 -7.71
C LEU A 837 23.77 -12.88 -6.94
N THR A 838 24.07 -13.41 -5.74
CA THR A 838 25.28 -13.05 -4.99
C THR A 838 26.50 -13.88 -5.40
N THR A 839 26.33 -14.98 -6.15
CA THR A 839 27.42 -15.90 -6.54
C THR A 839 27.35 -16.39 -7.98
N GLU A 840 26.17 -16.44 -8.60
CA GLU A 840 25.96 -16.81 -10.00
C GLU A 840 25.87 -15.55 -10.87
N PRO A 841 26.42 -15.56 -12.10
CA PRO A 841 26.30 -14.43 -13.00
C PRO A 841 24.86 -14.23 -13.49
N ILE A 842 24.46 -12.96 -13.62
CA ILE A 842 23.17 -12.57 -14.18
C ILE A 842 23.08 -13.05 -15.63
N GLY A 843 24.13 -12.76 -16.42
CA GLY A 843 24.27 -13.17 -17.80
C GLY A 843 25.70 -13.01 -18.31
N THR A 844 25.86 -13.05 -19.63
CA THR A 844 27.14 -12.89 -20.33
C THR A 844 27.13 -11.57 -21.08
N GLY A 845 28.16 -10.75 -20.90
CA GLY A 845 28.30 -9.45 -21.59
C GLY A 845 28.69 -9.59 -23.06
N SER A 846 28.65 -8.47 -23.78
CA SER A 846 29.04 -8.37 -25.21
C SER A 846 30.50 -8.76 -25.48
N ASN A 847 31.36 -8.73 -24.46
CA ASN A 847 32.75 -9.18 -24.47
C ASN A 847 32.93 -10.68 -24.16
N GLY A 848 31.83 -11.44 -24.03
CA GLY A 848 31.84 -12.86 -23.68
C GLY A 848 32.13 -13.19 -22.20
N GLN A 849 32.30 -12.19 -21.34
CA GLN A 849 32.60 -12.39 -19.92
C GLN A 849 31.31 -12.55 -19.09
N PRO A 850 31.34 -13.31 -17.98
CA PRO A 850 30.24 -13.35 -17.01
C PRO A 850 30.07 -11.98 -16.32
N VAL A 851 28.83 -11.54 -16.16
CA VAL A 851 28.48 -10.30 -15.45
C VAL A 851 27.68 -10.63 -14.19
N TYR A 852 28.17 -10.18 -13.04
CA TYR A 852 27.57 -10.39 -11.72
C TYR A 852 26.80 -9.14 -11.26
N LEU A 853 25.96 -9.29 -10.23
CA LEU A 853 25.16 -8.18 -9.68
C LEU A 853 26.02 -6.96 -9.28
N LYS A 854 27.13 -7.22 -8.59
CA LYS A 854 28.14 -6.23 -8.17
C LYS A 854 28.77 -5.43 -9.33
N ASP A 855 28.73 -5.95 -10.57
CA ASP A 855 29.36 -5.30 -11.73
C ASP A 855 28.40 -4.29 -12.40
N ILE A 856 27.11 -4.31 -12.01
CA ILE A 856 26.07 -3.38 -12.48
C ILE A 856 25.42 -2.55 -11.37
N TRP A 857 25.64 -2.89 -10.10
CA TRP A 857 25.06 -2.18 -8.96
C TRP A 857 25.66 -0.77 -8.80
N PRO A 858 24.84 0.29 -8.64
CA PRO A 858 25.32 1.65 -8.40
C PRO A 858 25.84 1.85 -6.97
N SER A 859 26.59 2.93 -6.76
CA SER A 859 26.90 3.42 -5.42
C SER A 859 25.81 4.35 -4.89
N SER A 860 25.66 4.44 -3.57
CA SER A 860 24.70 5.35 -2.93
C SER A 860 25.01 6.82 -3.27
N LYS A 861 26.30 7.13 -3.46
CA LYS A 861 26.77 8.43 -3.93
C LYS A 861 26.27 8.77 -5.34
N GLU A 862 26.40 7.86 -6.32
CA GLU A 862 25.94 8.10 -7.69
C GLU A 862 24.43 8.32 -7.76
N ILE A 863 23.67 7.58 -6.94
CA ILE A 863 22.22 7.78 -6.77
C ILE A 863 21.94 9.19 -6.25
N ALA A 864 22.57 9.60 -5.14
CA ALA A 864 22.34 10.89 -4.50
C ALA A 864 22.70 12.08 -5.40
N GLU A 865 23.82 12.00 -6.15
CA GLU A 865 24.24 13.04 -7.10
C GLU A 865 23.21 13.23 -8.23
N ILE A 866 22.65 12.13 -8.76
CA ILE A 866 21.62 12.19 -9.82
C ILE A 866 20.28 12.67 -9.25
N VAL A 867 19.84 12.20 -8.08
CA VAL A 867 18.59 12.65 -7.43
C VAL A 867 18.65 14.17 -7.18
N HIS A 868 19.75 14.66 -6.61
CA HIS A 868 19.96 16.10 -6.35
C HIS A 868 19.97 16.95 -7.63
N ALA A 869 20.57 16.46 -8.72
CA ALA A 869 20.59 17.19 -9.99
C ALA A 869 19.25 17.16 -10.75
N CYS A 870 18.49 16.06 -10.61
CA CYS A 870 17.34 15.78 -11.47
C CYS A 870 15.99 16.13 -10.82
N VAL A 871 15.78 15.81 -9.55
CA VAL A 871 14.51 16.02 -8.82
C VAL A 871 14.43 17.46 -8.32
N THR A 872 13.63 18.29 -8.98
CA THR A 872 13.56 19.74 -8.73
C THR A 872 12.15 20.21 -8.37
N PRO A 873 11.96 21.15 -7.41
CA PRO A 873 10.65 21.67 -6.99
C PRO A 873 9.76 22.16 -8.14
N GLU A 874 10.39 22.64 -9.21
CA GLU A 874 9.75 23.16 -10.41
C GLU A 874 8.93 22.07 -11.12
N MET A 875 9.43 20.83 -11.19
CA MET A 875 8.69 19.69 -11.76
C MET A 875 7.40 19.41 -11.00
N PHE A 876 7.45 19.45 -9.67
CA PHE A 876 6.26 19.26 -8.84
C PHE A 876 5.26 20.40 -9.07
N ARG A 877 5.71 21.66 -9.12
CA ARG A 877 4.80 22.80 -9.39
C ARG A 877 4.19 22.74 -10.79
N GLU A 878 4.97 22.35 -11.80
CA GLU A 878 4.48 22.21 -13.19
C GLU A 878 3.48 21.05 -13.33
N ARG A 879 3.80 19.86 -12.80
CA ARG A 879 2.90 18.69 -12.89
C ARG A 879 1.65 18.81 -12.03
N TYR A 880 1.74 19.47 -10.87
CA TYR A 880 0.61 19.61 -9.95
C TYR A 880 -0.20 20.91 -10.11
N ALA A 881 0.18 21.84 -10.99
CA ALA A 881 -0.62 23.03 -11.29
C ALA A 881 -2.03 22.68 -11.80
N ASN A 882 -2.11 21.72 -12.73
CA ASN A 882 -3.33 21.36 -13.46
C ASN A 882 -3.83 19.94 -13.10
N VAL A 883 -3.51 19.45 -11.89
CA VAL A 883 -3.72 18.05 -11.46
C VAL A 883 -5.17 17.56 -11.54
N PHE A 884 -6.16 18.47 -11.56
CA PHE A 884 -7.58 18.12 -11.64
C PHE A 884 -8.18 18.25 -13.05
N ASP A 885 -7.45 18.82 -14.02
CA ASP A 885 -7.98 19.13 -15.36
C ASP A 885 -8.06 17.90 -16.26
N GLY A 886 -7.06 17.01 -16.17
CA GLY A 886 -6.97 15.76 -16.93
C GLY A 886 -6.63 15.93 -18.41
N ASP A 887 -6.54 14.79 -19.12
CA ASP A 887 -6.28 14.76 -20.55
C ASP A 887 -7.53 15.12 -21.38
N ASP A 888 -7.34 15.34 -22.69
CA ASP A 888 -8.43 15.67 -23.62
C ASP A 888 -9.58 14.66 -23.56
N LYS A 889 -9.29 13.37 -23.29
CA LYS A 889 -10.29 12.32 -23.12
C LYS A 889 -11.14 12.58 -21.89
N TRP A 890 -10.55 12.74 -20.70
CA TRP A 890 -11.29 13.13 -19.49
C TRP A 890 -12.09 14.42 -19.71
N GLN A 891 -11.47 15.42 -20.33
CA GLN A 891 -12.10 16.71 -20.59
C GLN A 891 -13.33 16.60 -21.51
N SER A 892 -13.32 15.66 -22.47
CA SER A 892 -14.43 15.41 -23.41
C SER A 892 -15.67 14.75 -22.79
N ILE A 893 -15.56 14.11 -21.62
CA ILE A 893 -16.64 13.29 -21.01
C ILE A 893 -17.85 14.17 -20.65
N LYS A 894 -18.91 14.11 -21.46
CA LYS A 894 -20.12 14.92 -21.26
C LYS A 894 -20.94 14.37 -20.10
N VAL A 895 -21.06 15.14 -19.04
CA VAL A 895 -21.91 14.86 -17.87
C VAL A 895 -23.02 15.89 -17.76
N THR A 896 -24.24 15.43 -17.53
CA THR A 896 -25.39 16.29 -17.19
C THR A 896 -25.22 16.80 -15.75
N GLY A 897 -25.43 18.10 -15.55
CA GLY A 897 -25.46 18.67 -14.19
C GLY A 897 -26.78 18.37 -13.51
N GLY A 898 -26.75 18.11 -12.20
CA GLY A 898 -27.95 17.88 -11.40
C GLY A 898 -27.64 17.47 -9.97
N ASN A 899 -28.56 17.79 -9.04
CA ASN A 899 -28.40 17.45 -7.63
C ASN A 899 -28.52 15.94 -7.36
N THR A 900 -29.30 15.23 -8.18
CA THR A 900 -29.46 13.76 -8.14
C THR A 900 -28.90 13.14 -9.41
N TYR A 901 -28.46 11.90 -9.35
CA TYR A 901 -27.97 11.19 -10.52
C TYR A 901 -29.14 10.77 -11.43
N SER A 902 -28.83 10.54 -12.71
CA SER A 902 -29.77 9.97 -13.69
C SER A 902 -29.36 8.53 -13.95
N TRP A 903 -29.90 7.62 -13.16
CA TRP A 903 -29.67 6.17 -13.29
C TRP A 903 -30.13 5.67 -14.67
N ASP A 904 -29.38 4.74 -15.25
CA ASP A 904 -29.73 4.02 -16.49
C ASP A 904 -30.05 2.57 -16.14
N ASP A 905 -31.27 2.11 -16.42
CA ASP A 905 -31.71 0.74 -16.13
C ASP A 905 -30.95 -0.33 -16.96
N ASN A 906 -30.23 0.08 -18.01
CA ASN A 906 -29.37 -0.78 -18.83
C ASN A 906 -27.94 -0.89 -18.28
N SER A 907 -27.59 -0.09 -17.27
CA SER A 907 -26.29 -0.06 -16.62
C SER A 907 -25.87 -1.43 -16.07
N THR A 908 -24.58 -1.75 -16.21
CA THR A 908 -23.96 -2.89 -15.53
C THR A 908 -22.84 -2.51 -14.56
N TYR A 909 -22.49 -1.22 -14.43
CA TYR A 909 -21.50 -0.74 -13.45
C TYR A 909 -22.08 0.17 -12.37
N VAL A 910 -23.03 1.06 -12.70
CA VAL A 910 -23.59 2.08 -11.79
C VAL A 910 -25.12 1.93 -11.68
N GLN A 911 -25.60 1.26 -10.62
CA GLN A 911 -27.01 1.02 -10.35
C GLN A 911 -27.43 1.62 -9.00
N ASN A 912 -28.71 1.96 -8.84
CA ASN A 912 -29.24 2.51 -7.59
C ASN A 912 -29.42 1.37 -6.56
N PRO A 913 -28.73 1.37 -5.40
CA PRO A 913 -28.85 0.30 -4.43
C PRO A 913 -30.18 0.37 -3.66
N PRO A 914 -30.79 -0.79 -3.31
CA PRO A 914 -32.10 -0.85 -2.64
C PRO A 914 -32.06 -0.41 -1.16
N TYR A 915 -30.95 0.13 -0.65
CA TYR A 915 -30.68 0.39 0.77
C TYR A 915 -31.70 1.32 1.44
N PHE A 916 -32.32 2.20 0.65
CA PHE A 916 -33.25 3.22 1.14
C PHE A 916 -34.70 3.03 0.64
N GLU A 917 -34.98 1.90 -0.02
CA GLU A 917 -36.36 1.55 -0.41
C GLU A 917 -37.27 1.51 0.82
N ASN A 918 -38.42 2.18 0.72
CA ASN A 918 -39.42 2.29 1.79
C ASN A 918 -38.91 2.95 3.10
N MET A 919 -37.72 3.59 3.10
CA MET A 919 -37.22 4.34 4.26
C MET A 919 -38.19 5.48 4.63
N THR A 920 -38.45 5.66 5.93
CA THR A 920 -39.37 6.71 6.43
C THR A 920 -38.63 7.80 7.23
N LYS A 921 -39.27 8.95 7.46
CA LYS A 921 -38.72 10.06 8.27
C LYS A 921 -38.43 9.71 9.73
N LYS A 922 -39.02 8.61 10.25
CA LYS A 922 -38.75 8.10 11.59
C LYS A 922 -37.99 6.78 11.42
N PRO A 923 -36.84 6.57 12.09
CA PRO A 923 -36.23 5.26 12.14
C PRO A 923 -37.22 4.26 12.74
N GLY A 924 -37.18 3.02 12.26
CA GLY A 924 -37.87 1.92 12.91
C GLY A 924 -37.30 1.67 14.31
N LYS A 925 -37.90 0.71 15.03
CA LYS A 925 -37.17 0.06 16.12
C LYS A 925 -36.05 -0.77 15.50
N LEU A 926 -34.88 -0.81 16.13
CA LEU A 926 -33.98 -1.94 15.91
C LEU A 926 -34.64 -3.19 16.49
N GLU A 927 -34.55 -4.31 15.77
CA GLU A 927 -34.97 -5.65 16.19
C GLU A 927 -33.78 -6.45 16.76
#